data_AF-A0A7L2BNL6-F1
#
_entry.id   AF-A0A7L2BNL6-F1
#
_cell.length_a   1.000
_cell.length_b   1.000
_cell.length_c   1.000
_cell.angle_alpha   90.00
_cell.angle_beta   90.00
_cell.angle_gamma   90.00
#
_symmetry.space_group_name_H-M   'P 1'
#
loop_
_entity.id
_entity.type
_entity.pdbx_description
1 polymer ?
#
loop_
_entity_poly.entity_id
_entity_poly.type
_entity_poly.pdbx_seq_one_letter_code
_entity_poly.pdbx_strand_id
1 'polypeptide(L)'
;GMVSNWTKIPPPVFKKVVVVLIDALRDDFVFGSKGKQFMPYTTQVVEKGTSYSFIAEAKPPTVTMPRIKALMTGSIPGFIDVVVNLNSPALLDDNLIWQAKAAGKRIIFYGDDTWVKLFPKHFVEYDGTTSFFVSDFTEVDDNVTRHLDRVLRREDWDLLILHYLGLDHIGHMTGPNSPLVGPKLREMDNILKKIHISLLSKEEASLPNLLVVCGDHGMSDTGSHGGSSEGEVHTPLLFISSAFEKRSAPPVQPEHVQQTDLASTLAIGLGLPISRNSVGNLILPVLGGKTLREQLRFVHLNGFQLSRLLQENTPAYEKDPGYEHFKIAEKSHGNWIKLYLEGNNSEILLNLGKKVLKQYLEALKTLSSSLSKQVAQYDMYSMMVGTVIIMEVLVLLLLCVPKALSKRAEFEVPLSPPLFSLLFYLMSLMLCAVHVIVCTSAESLCYFCSMSWLTAIGVMMLISALLCGILSAIAKIFENSTLPAKNPVVSSSSWSEIDVLILAGTIGHVLSLGASSFIEEEHQTWYFLINTLCLMLCQELCRNNFLLKECDPHHSINVKQNFDSIEETSECKSIDIPAASNSKLGKASSSSEFIRGSDKWISLATPWIILICCRLLRSLNQTGVQWAHRPDFGHWLTSSEHKSELSFLAAVSLLLIFFLVQRRCSLVSKIAMALGLLGVYSYRAAIGNVIFPWQHGDKDISKGITEARFVYVFVLGIVFTGTKDLLKSQVISADSSTKSTGLWEVYSGLVLLAALLFRPHNLPVLVFCLLIQTMMTKYIWIPLKFDAAQITIMHYWFGQAFFYFQGNSNGIATVDISAGFVGLDSYVEIPAIFLTAFATYAGPFLWAIHLLCYLSSEVSRNSAAVGHGCFCYALMRSIPVAIYVVLVTGLRYHLFIWSVFSPKLLYEGVHVFITAAVCLFFTAMDQNHSYRVQD
;
A
#
# COMPACT_ATOMS: atom_id res chain seq x y z
N GLY A 1 30.05 47.08 28.76
CA GLY A 1 29.45 47.59 27.52
C GLY A 1 29.97 46.78 26.34
N MET A 2 29.09 45.96 25.75
CA MET A 2 29.02 45.51 24.35
C MET A 2 27.76 44.64 24.33
N VAL A 3 26.73 45.03 23.59
CA VAL A 3 25.48 44.26 23.47
C VAL A 3 25.84 42.93 22.83
N SER A 4 25.89 41.87 23.62
CA SER A 4 26.33 40.57 23.12
C SER A 4 25.16 39.92 22.37
N ASN A 5 25.33 39.80 21.06
CA ASN A 5 24.35 39.30 20.08
C ASN A 5 24.10 37.78 20.17
N TRP A 6 24.05 37.17 21.36
CA TRP A 6 23.98 35.71 21.54
C TRP A 6 22.76 35.07 20.88
N THR A 7 21.64 35.79 20.79
CA THR A 7 20.39 35.35 20.16
C THR A 7 20.25 35.75 18.69
N LYS A 8 21.20 36.49 18.13
CA LYS A 8 21.19 36.80 16.70
C LYS A 8 21.65 35.57 15.91
N ILE A 9 21.20 35.49 14.66
CA ILE A 9 21.66 34.48 13.72
C ILE A 9 23.18 34.62 13.54
N PRO A 10 23.96 33.53 13.61
CA PRO A 10 25.39 33.58 13.39
C PRO A 10 25.72 33.90 11.92
N PRO A 11 26.89 34.50 11.63
CA PRO A 11 27.34 34.65 10.26
C PRO A 11 27.55 33.27 9.60
N PRO A 12 27.45 33.17 8.27
CA PRO A 12 27.62 31.91 7.56
C PRO A 12 29.00 31.30 7.81
N VAL A 13 29.03 29.97 7.92
CA VAL A 13 30.26 29.17 7.98
C VAL A 13 30.77 28.85 6.58
N PHE A 14 29.85 28.68 5.62
CA PHE A 14 30.16 28.35 4.24
C PHE A 14 29.73 29.46 3.29
N LYS A 15 30.55 29.75 2.27
CA LYS A 15 30.22 30.73 1.22
C LYS A 15 29.15 30.18 0.28
N LYS A 16 29.38 28.96 -0.23
CA LYS A 16 28.46 28.24 -1.12
C LYS A 16 28.26 26.82 -0.63
N VAL A 17 27.05 26.30 -0.86
CA VAL A 17 26.69 24.92 -0.57
C VAL A 17 26.18 24.26 -1.84
N VAL A 18 26.69 23.08 -2.15
CA VAL A 18 26.13 22.19 -3.17
C VAL A 18 25.56 20.97 -2.48
N VAL A 19 24.29 20.67 -2.68
CA VAL A 19 23.63 19.45 -2.19
C VAL A 19 23.42 18.53 -3.39
N VAL A 20 24.05 17.36 -3.36
CA VAL A 20 23.85 16.28 -4.34
C VAL A 20 23.04 15.19 -3.64
N LEU A 21 21.76 15.12 -3.98
CA LEU A 21 20.86 14.05 -3.58
C LEU A 21 20.89 12.97 -4.66
N ILE A 22 21.22 11.73 -4.28
CA ILE A 22 21.18 10.57 -5.18
C ILE A 22 20.08 9.65 -4.66
N ASP A 23 19.01 9.52 -5.45
CA ASP A 23 17.82 8.75 -5.08
C ASP A 23 18.17 7.27 -4.88
N ALA A 24 17.61 6.66 -3.83
CA ALA A 24 17.85 5.29 -3.38
C ALA A 24 19.33 4.91 -3.12
N LEU A 25 20.18 5.88 -2.76
CA LEU A 25 21.59 5.62 -2.45
C LEU A 25 21.74 4.92 -1.09
N ARG A 26 21.98 3.60 -1.11
CA ARG A 26 22.34 2.80 0.06
C ARG A 26 23.71 3.18 0.62
N ASP A 27 23.87 3.07 1.94
CA ASP A 27 25.14 3.36 2.61
C ASP A 27 26.26 2.38 2.18
N ASP A 28 25.92 1.11 1.96
CA ASP A 28 26.85 0.07 1.51
C ASP A 28 27.37 0.28 0.07
N PHE A 29 26.69 1.11 -0.73
CA PHE A 29 27.18 1.52 -2.06
C PHE A 29 28.35 2.51 -1.97
N VAL A 30 28.49 3.22 -0.85
CA VAL A 30 29.55 4.21 -0.64
C VAL A 30 30.63 3.68 0.31
N PHE A 31 30.22 3.12 1.46
CA PHE A 31 31.14 2.66 2.50
C PHE A 31 31.54 1.20 2.36
N GLY A 32 30.80 0.42 1.56
CA GLY A 32 31.06 -1.00 1.30
C GLY A 32 32.05 -1.29 0.16
N SER A 33 32.08 -2.54 -0.28
CA SER A 33 32.96 -3.00 -1.37
C SER A 33 32.64 -2.34 -2.72
N LYS A 34 31.36 -2.09 -3.00
CA LYS A 34 30.90 -1.38 -4.21
C LYS A 34 31.47 0.04 -4.27
N GLY A 35 31.50 0.75 -3.15
CA GLY A 35 32.08 2.09 -3.07
C GLY A 35 33.56 2.10 -3.46
N LYS A 36 34.35 1.17 -2.91
CA LYS A 36 35.78 1.03 -3.25
C LYS A 36 36.02 0.73 -4.73
N GLN A 37 35.12 -0.03 -5.37
CA GLN A 37 35.26 -0.46 -6.76
C GLN A 37 34.73 0.57 -7.77
N PHE A 38 33.61 1.21 -7.46
CA PHE A 38 32.85 2.04 -8.40
C PHE A 38 32.87 3.54 -8.05
N MET A 39 33.16 3.91 -6.80
CA MET A 39 33.28 5.30 -6.33
C MET A 39 34.66 5.65 -5.76
N PRO A 40 35.76 5.40 -6.51
CA PRO A 40 37.12 5.53 -5.98
C PRO A 40 37.48 6.95 -5.53
N TYR A 41 36.93 8.00 -6.15
CA TYR A 41 37.19 9.38 -5.71
C TYR A 41 36.54 9.66 -4.36
N THR A 42 35.27 9.27 -4.21
CA THR A 42 34.51 9.44 -2.97
C THR A 42 35.17 8.65 -1.85
N THR A 43 35.53 7.38 -2.08
CA THR A 43 36.31 6.57 -1.12
C THR A 43 37.61 7.27 -0.72
N GLN A 44 38.35 7.82 -1.69
CA GLN A 44 39.60 8.53 -1.40
C GLN A 44 39.39 9.77 -0.51
N VAL A 45 38.32 10.53 -0.73
CA VAL A 45 38.00 11.71 0.09
C VAL A 45 37.66 11.32 1.52
N VAL A 46 36.92 10.22 1.70
CA VAL A 46 36.58 9.62 3.00
C VAL A 46 37.84 9.14 3.72
N GLU A 47 38.69 8.37 3.06
CA GLU A 47 39.90 7.78 3.65
C GLU A 47 40.98 8.83 3.98
N LYS A 48 41.10 9.90 3.19
CA LYS A 48 42.03 11.01 3.44
C LYS A 48 41.62 11.90 4.62
N GLY A 49 40.42 11.71 5.17
CA GLY A 49 39.89 12.51 6.28
C GLY A 49 39.54 13.94 5.89
N THR A 50 39.32 14.22 4.60
CA THR A 50 38.86 15.54 4.10
C THR A 50 37.34 15.65 4.03
N SER A 51 36.63 14.70 4.64
CA SER A 51 35.19 14.71 4.79
C SER A 51 34.75 14.29 6.19
N TYR A 52 33.57 14.75 6.58
CA TYR A 52 32.81 14.11 7.65
C TYR A 52 31.75 13.21 7.02
N SER A 53 31.71 11.95 7.45
CA SER A 53 30.88 10.92 6.86
C SER A 53 30.05 10.23 7.95
N PHE A 54 28.77 10.03 7.66
CA PHE A 54 27.79 9.46 8.57
C PHE A 54 26.87 8.50 7.83
N ILE A 55 26.21 7.61 8.57
CA ILE A 55 25.03 6.89 8.12
C ILE A 55 23.81 7.69 8.60
N ALA A 56 23.05 8.25 7.67
CA ALA A 56 21.82 8.96 7.96
C ALA A 56 20.63 7.99 7.93
N GLU A 57 19.91 7.91 9.04
CA GLU A 57 18.73 7.07 9.19
C GLU A 57 17.47 7.81 8.71
N ALA A 58 16.84 7.27 7.67
CA ALA A 58 15.59 7.73 7.08
C ALA A 58 14.41 6.97 7.71
N LYS A 59 13.62 7.66 8.55
CA LYS A 59 12.43 7.04 9.18
C LYS A 59 11.38 6.67 8.11
N PRO A 60 10.64 5.55 8.24
CA PRO A 60 9.53 5.24 7.34
C PRO A 60 8.44 6.33 7.34
N PRO A 61 7.71 6.56 6.22
CA PRO A 61 7.89 5.91 4.93
C PRO A 61 9.14 6.43 4.19
N THR A 62 9.95 5.50 3.68
CA THR A 62 11.16 5.72 2.87
C THR A 62 10.78 5.95 1.40
N VAL A 63 10.02 7.02 1.16
CA VAL A 63 9.54 7.45 -0.17
C VAL A 63 10.08 8.85 -0.45
N THR A 64 10.53 9.10 -1.68
CA THR A 64 11.21 10.33 -2.13
C THR A 64 10.59 11.62 -1.59
N MET A 65 9.30 11.87 -1.85
CA MET A 65 8.66 13.14 -1.46
C MET A 65 8.65 13.37 0.08
N PRO A 66 8.16 12.44 0.93
CA PRO A 66 8.31 12.55 2.38
C PRO A 66 9.76 12.78 2.84
N ARG A 67 10.73 12.11 2.22
CA ARG A 67 12.15 12.21 2.63
C ARG A 67 12.77 13.55 2.24
N ILE A 68 12.43 14.11 1.08
CA ILE A 68 12.81 15.49 0.70
C ILE A 68 12.25 16.49 1.72
N LYS A 69 10.98 16.33 2.15
CA LYS A 69 10.41 17.16 3.23
C LYS A 69 11.25 17.04 4.50
N ALA A 70 11.54 15.83 4.97
CA ALA A 70 12.33 15.60 6.19
C ALA A 70 13.72 16.23 6.14
N LEU A 71 14.43 16.09 5.01
CA LEU A 71 15.76 16.66 4.78
C LEU A 71 15.76 18.20 4.87
N MET A 72 14.69 18.86 4.40
CA MET A 72 14.61 20.32 4.29
C MET A 72 13.91 21.00 5.47
N THR A 73 12.99 20.33 6.15
CA THR A 73 12.29 20.86 7.34
C THR A 73 13.01 20.49 8.64
N GLY A 74 13.66 19.32 8.68
CA GLY A 74 14.12 18.69 9.91
C GLY A 74 12.99 18.06 10.72
N SER A 75 11.80 17.86 10.14
CA SER A 75 10.64 17.23 10.78
C SER A 75 10.48 15.76 10.34
N ILE A 76 9.72 14.98 11.12
CA ILE A 76 9.42 13.57 10.81
C ILE A 76 8.12 13.52 9.97
N PRO A 77 8.15 13.01 8.73
CA PRO A 77 6.96 12.86 7.89
C PRO A 77 5.99 11.80 8.41
N GLY A 78 4.69 11.96 8.15
CA GLY A 78 3.66 10.94 8.45
C GLY A 78 3.25 10.14 7.21
N PHE A 79 2.61 8.97 7.40
CA PHE A 79 2.07 8.19 6.27
C PHE A 79 0.95 8.91 5.51
N ILE A 80 0.23 9.80 6.19
CA ILE A 80 -0.77 10.65 5.56
C ILE A 80 -0.14 11.57 4.50
N ASP A 81 1.15 11.91 4.64
CA ASP A 81 1.85 12.72 3.65
C ASP A 81 2.00 12.01 2.30
N VAL A 82 2.02 10.68 2.28
CA VAL A 82 2.05 9.88 1.04
C VAL A 82 0.70 9.94 0.31
N VAL A 83 -0.40 10.04 1.06
CA VAL A 83 -1.78 9.98 0.53
C VAL A 83 -2.32 11.37 0.20
N VAL A 84 -2.19 12.31 1.12
CA VAL A 84 -2.80 13.65 1.03
C VAL A 84 -2.03 14.55 0.06
N ASN A 85 -0.71 14.37 -0.06
CA ASN A 85 0.08 15.22 -0.95
C ASN A 85 0.13 14.76 -2.42
N LEU A 86 -0.64 13.74 -2.80
CA LEU A 86 -0.90 13.42 -4.22
C LEU A 86 -1.65 14.57 -4.93
N ASN A 87 -2.38 15.39 -4.15
CA ASN A 87 -3.40 16.33 -4.64
C ASN A 87 -2.96 17.83 -4.64
N SER A 88 -1.90 18.22 -3.94
CA SER A 88 -1.35 19.61 -4.03
C SER A 88 0.00 19.73 -3.30
N PRO A 89 1.13 19.92 -4.00
CA PRO A 89 2.44 19.58 -3.44
C PRO A 89 3.16 20.71 -2.69
N ALA A 90 2.66 21.95 -2.67
CA ALA A 90 3.40 23.06 -2.08
C ALA A 90 3.59 22.87 -0.57
N LEU A 91 4.84 22.80 -0.11
CA LEU A 91 5.16 22.76 1.32
C LEU A 91 4.99 24.15 1.92
N LEU A 92 3.98 24.30 2.78
CA LEU A 92 3.67 25.55 3.47
C LEU A 92 4.44 25.72 4.79
N ASP A 93 4.97 24.62 5.33
CA ASP A 93 5.72 24.64 6.56
C ASP A 93 7.07 25.35 6.41
N ASP A 94 7.54 25.91 7.52
CA ASP A 94 8.87 26.50 7.61
C ASP A 94 9.98 25.48 7.30
N ASN A 95 10.92 25.85 6.44
CA ASN A 95 11.94 24.95 5.92
C ASN A 95 13.20 25.71 5.47
N LEU A 96 14.30 24.98 5.27
CA LEU A 96 15.61 25.52 4.89
C LEU A 96 15.56 26.34 3.58
N ILE A 97 14.80 25.89 2.58
CA ILE A 97 14.71 26.55 1.26
C ILE A 97 13.96 27.87 1.39
N TRP A 98 12.86 27.88 2.16
CA TRP A 98 12.12 29.09 2.50
C TRP A 98 13.01 30.10 3.24
N GLN A 99 13.71 29.66 4.29
CA GLN A 99 14.60 30.51 5.08
C GLN A 99 15.74 31.09 4.23
N ALA A 100 16.34 30.29 3.34
CA ALA A 100 17.37 30.75 2.41
C ALA A 100 16.81 31.83 1.47
N LYS A 101 15.62 31.61 0.89
CA LYS A 101 14.97 32.59 0.01
C LYS A 101 14.63 33.89 0.74
N ALA A 102 14.09 33.79 1.96
CA ALA A 102 13.75 34.94 2.80
C ALA A 102 15.00 35.76 3.18
N ALA A 103 16.15 35.10 3.37
CA ALA A 103 17.45 35.73 3.59
C ALA A 103 18.10 36.30 2.30
N GLY A 104 17.40 36.27 1.17
CA GLY A 104 17.89 36.80 -0.11
C GLY A 104 18.92 35.91 -0.81
N LYS A 105 19.08 34.64 -0.38
CA LYS A 105 19.99 33.69 -1.02
C LYS A 105 19.48 33.29 -2.40
N ARG A 106 20.41 33.11 -3.34
CA ARG A 106 20.12 32.65 -4.70
C ARG A 106 20.27 31.13 -4.77
N ILE A 107 19.14 30.46 -5.00
CA ILE A 107 19.03 28.99 -4.98
C ILE A 107 18.78 28.49 -6.41
N ILE A 108 19.62 27.57 -6.88
CA ILE A 108 19.49 26.91 -8.19
C ILE A 108 19.18 25.42 -7.97
N PHE A 109 18.28 24.87 -8.78
CA PHE A 109 17.84 23.47 -8.66
C PHE A 109 17.83 22.74 -10.01
N TYR A 110 18.37 21.52 -10.08
CA TYR A 110 18.21 20.63 -11.23
C TYR A 110 17.97 19.20 -10.75
N GLY A 111 16.92 18.53 -11.23
CA GLY A 111 16.60 17.17 -10.80
C GLY A 111 15.10 16.89 -10.76
N ASP A 112 14.66 15.94 -9.94
CA ASP A 112 13.25 15.53 -9.85
C ASP A 112 12.27 16.71 -9.68
N ASP A 113 11.22 16.74 -10.50
CA ASP A 113 10.19 17.78 -10.51
C ASP A 113 9.41 17.94 -9.17
N THR A 114 9.48 16.95 -8.29
CA THR A 114 8.96 16.96 -6.91
C THR A 114 9.48 18.16 -6.13
N TRP A 115 10.73 18.59 -6.35
CA TRP A 115 11.26 19.80 -5.70
C TRP A 115 10.55 21.08 -6.17
N VAL A 116 10.26 21.19 -7.47
CA VAL A 116 9.58 22.35 -8.05
C VAL A 116 8.14 22.44 -7.53
N LYS A 117 7.51 21.28 -7.39
CA LYS A 117 6.19 21.08 -6.81
C LYS A 117 6.16 21.42 -5.31
N LEU A 118 7.15 20.98 -4.54
CA LEU A 118 7.28 21.24 -3.10
C LEU A 118 7.62 22.70 -2.77
N PHE A 119 8.51 23.32 -3.56
CA PHE A 119 9.05 24.66 -3.29
C PHE A 119 8.76 25.63 -4.43
N PRO A 120 7.48 25.86 -4.80
CA PRO A 120 7.15 26.70 -5.94
C PRO A 120 7.68 28.12 -5.73
N LYS A 121 8.28 28.70 -6.76
CA LYS A 121 8.84 30.08 -6.78
C LYS A 121 10.05 30.34 -5.86
N HIS A 122 10.65 29.31 -5.25
CA HIS A 122 11.83 29.48 -4.39
C HIS A 122 13.14 29.52 -5.18
N PHE A 123 13.22 28.78 -6.29
CA PHE A 123 14.41 28.71 -7.14
C PHE A 123 14.48 29.90 -8.10
N VAL A 124 15.67 30.49 -8.26
CA VAL A 124 15.91 31.57 -9.25
C VAL A 124 16.13 31.02 -10.66
N GLU A 125 16.59 29.78 -10.74
CA GLU A 125 16.81 29.02 -11.97
C GLU A 125 16.59 27.56 -11.63
N TYR A 126 15.78 26.86 -12.43
CA TYR A 126 15.52 25.46 -12.20
C TYR A 126 15.19 24.71 -13.49
N ASP A 127 15.42 23.40 -13.47
CA ASP A 127 14.94 22.47 -14.49
C ASP A 127 14.50 21.17 -13.82
N GLY A 128 13.21 20.84 -13.99
CA GLY A 128 12.57 19.69 -13.38
C GLY A 128 12.57 18.49 -14.33
N THR A 129 13.02 17.35 -13.84
CA THR A 129 13.04 16.07 -14.56
C THR A 129 11.90 15.20 -14.04
N THR A 130 11.13 14.62 -14.96
CA THR A 130 10.04 13.71 -14.60
C THR A 130 10.58 12.30 -14.37
N SER A 131 10.37 11.74 -13.17
CA SER A 131 10.78 10.38 -12.76
C SER A 131 9.79 9.27 -13.18
N PHE A 132 8.83 9.56 -14.07
CA PHE A 132 7.72 8.64 -14.36
C PHE A 132 8.12 7.36 -15.11
N PHE A 133 9.20 7.39 -15.88
CA PHE A 133 9.64 6.25 -16.68
C PHE A 133 10.82 5.56 -15.99
N VAL A 134 10.52 4.55 -15.17
CA VAL A 134 11.54 3.75 -14.46
C VAL A 134 12.53 3.08 -15.43
N SER A 135 12.13 2.83 -16.68
CA SER A 135 13.02 2.32 -17.72
C SER A 135 14.08 3.32 -18.21
N ASP A 136 13.89 4.61 -17.92
CA ASP A 136 14.84 5.67 -18.25
C ASP A 136 15.69 6.03 -17.04
N PHE A 137 16.88 5.47 -16.97
CA PHE A 137 17.88 5.74 -15.92
C PHE A 137 19.08 6.56 -16.45
N THR A 138 19.01 7.07 -17.68
CA THR A 138 20.13 7.80 -18.32
C THR A 138 19.73 9.23 -18.66
N GLU A 139 18.62 9.42 -19.39
CA GLU A 139 18.16 10.75 -19.77
C GLU A 139 17.79 11.56 -18.52
N VAL A 140 17.23 10.91 -17.49
CA VAL A 140 16.94 11.57 -16.21
C VAL A 140 18.17 12.19 -15.54
N ASP A 141 19.33 11.55 -15.61
CA ASP A 141 20.57 12.06 -15.01
C ASP A 141 21.31 13.02 -15.96
N ASP A 142 21.23 12.80 -17.27
CA ASP A 142 21.74 13.73 -18.29
C ASP A 142 21.01 15.08 -18.23
N ASN A 143 19.71 15.07 -17.93
CA ASN A 143 18.89 16.26 -17.76
C ASN A 143 19.39 17.17 -16.63
N VAL A 144 19.99 16.58 -15.60
CA VAL A 144 20.66 17.29 -14.51
C VAL A 144 22.07 17.71 -14.93
N THR A 145 22.85 16.76 -15.46
CA THR A 145 24.28 16.92 -15.73
C THR A 145 24.58 17.96 -16.81
N ARG A 146 23.71 18.12 -17.81
CA ARG A 146 23.90 19.12 -18.90
C ARG A 146 24.03 20.56 -18.40
N HIS A 147 23.45 20.88 -17.25
CA HIS A 147 23.49 22.24 -16.66
C HIS A 147 24.73 22.47 -15.80
N LEU A 148 25.40 21.40 -15.39
CA LEU A 148 26.44 21.42 -14.36
C LEU A 148 27.62 22.30 -14.77
N ASP A 149 28.09 22.19 -16.01
CA ASP A 149 29.22 22.99 -16.51
C ASP A 149 28.92 24.50 -16.52
N ARG A 150 27.69 24.87 -16.89
CA ARG A 150 27.28 26.27 -16.95
C ARG A 150 27.17 26.87 -15.55
N VAL A 151 26.54 26.16 -14.62
CA VAL A 151 26.31 26.66 -13.25
C VAL A 151 27.59 26.71 -12.42
N LEU A 152 28.47 25.71 -12.55
CA LEU A 152 29.74 25.67 -11.83
C LEU A 152 30.69 26.80 -12.27
N ARG A 153 30.63 27.25 -13.52
CA ARG A 153 31.40 28.42 -13.99
C ARG A 153 30.90 29.75 -13.45
N ARG A 154 29.65 29.84 -13.04
CA ARG A 154 29.04 31.05 -12.52
C ARG A 154 29.36 31.27 -11.04
N GLU A 155 29.15 32.50 -10.58
CA GLU A 155 29.32 32.89 -9.18
C GLU A 155 28.08 33.46 -8.52
N ASP A 156 27.01 33.66 -9.28
CA ASP A 156 25.78 34.35 -8.89
C ASP A 156 24.76 33.43 -8.17
N TRP A 157 25.23 32.54 -7.31
CA TRP A 157 24.42 31.62 -6.53
C TRP A 157 25.05 31.28 -5.17
N ASP A 158 24.22 30.97 -4.19
CA ASP A 158 24.62 30.59 -2.82
C ASP A 158 24.39 29.10 -2.54
N LEU A 159 23.30 28.54 -3.07
CA LEU A 159 22.88 27.16 -2.88
C LEU A 159 22.56 26.51 -4.24
N LEU A 160 23.21 25.39 -4.53
CA LEU A 160 22.94 24.55 -5.70
C LEU A 160 22.44 23.19 -5.21
N ILE A 161 21.28 22.76 -5.71
CA ILE A 161 20.69 21.46 -5.39
C ILE A 161 20.60 20.63 -6.66
N LEU A 162 21.15 19.43 -6.63
CA LEU A 162 21.13 18.46 -7.71
C LEU A 162 20.44 17.20 -7.20
N HIS A 163 19.44 16.70 -7.90
CA HIS A 163 18.75 15.46 -7.55
C HIS A 163 18.79 14.45 -8.70
N TYR A 164 19.56 13.38 -8.53
CA TYR A 164 19.78 12.31 -9.51
C TYR A 164 18.88 11.11 -9.23
N LEU A 165 18.26 10.56 -10.27
CA LEU A 165 17.17 9.56 -10.18
C LEU A 165 17.57 8.18 -10.74
N GLY A 166 18.60 8.14 -11.59
CA GLY A 166 18.91 6.92 -12.36
C GLY A 166 19.25 5.70 -11.51
N LEU A 167 19.74 5.90 -10.28
CA LEU A 167 20.05 4.79 -9.37
C LEU A 167 18.79 4.11 -8.81
N ASP A 168 17.79 4.88 -8.37
CA ASP A 168 16.49 4.35 -7.92
C ASP A 168 15.77 3.61 -9.06
N HIS A 169 15.78 4.19 -10.26
CA HIS A 169 15.21 3.57 -11.45
C HIS A 169 15.85 2.19 -11.76
N ILE A 170 17.18 2.07 -11.65
CA ILE A 170 17.88 0.78 -11.79
C ILE A 170 17.45 -0.20 -10.67
N GLY A 171 17.29 0.31 -9.45
CA GLY A 171 16.77 -0.42 -8.29
C GLY A 171 15.43 -1.07 -8.59
N HIS A 172 14.41 -0.31 -8.98
CA HIS A 172 13.06 -0.82 -9.27
C HIS A 172 13.01 -1.83 -10.41
N MET A 173 13.88 -1.67 -11.42
CA MET A 173 13.94 -2.59 -12.56
C MET A 173 14.63 -3.91 -12.24
N THR A 174 15.78 -3.85 -11.57
CA THR A 174 16.73 -4.99 -11.51
C THR A 174 17.36 -5.22 -10.14
N GLY A 175 17.07 -4.38 -9.16
CA GLY A 175 17.56 -4.50 -7.79
C GLY A 175 18.98 -3.96 -7.56
N PRO A 176 19.41 -3.89 -6.29
CA PRO A 176 20.67 -3.27 -5.87
C PRO A 176 21.93 -4.01 -6.34
N ASN A 177 21.80 -5.28 -6.75
CA ASN A 177 22.91 -6.12 -7.21
C ASN A 177 23.02 -6.18 -8.75
N SER A 178 22.22 -5.39 -9.44
CA SER A 178 22.26 -5.29 -10.90
C SER A 178 23.65 -4.90 -11.43
N PRO A 179 24.10 -5.46 -12.57
CA PRO A 179 25.34 -5.03 -13.21
C PRO A 179 25.30 -3.57 -13.65
N LEU A 180 24.12 -2.94 -13.74
CA LEU A 180 23.93 -1.52 -14.06
C LEU A 180 24.28 -0.57 -12.91
N VAL A 181 24.26 -1.06 -11.65
CA VAL A 181 24.58 -0.23 -10.47
C VAL A 181 26.04 0.24 -10.51
N GLY A 182 26.98 -0.62 -10.88
CA GLY A 182 28.40 -0.28 -10.92
C GLY A 182 28.74 0.89 -11.85
N PRO A 183 28.35 0.85 -13.14
CA PRO A 183 28.47 1.99 -14.05
C PRO A 183 27.78 3.26 -13.54
N LYS A 184 26.58 3.15 -12.97
CA LYS A 184 25.84 4.30 -12.43
C LYS A 184 26.55 4.95 -11.23
N LEU A 185 27.08 4.15 -10.30
CA LEU A 185 27.90 4.66 -9.20
C LEU A 185 29.17 5.37 -9.69
N ARG A 186 29.78 4.87 -10.77
CA ARG A 186 30.96 5.51 -11.40
C ARG A 186 30.63 6.85 -12.04
N GLU A 187 29.44 6.97 -12.64
CA GLU A 187 28.92 8.24 -13.13
C GLU A 187 28.78 9.25 -11.99
N MET A 188 28.14 8.86 -10.89
CA MET A 188 27.98 9.71 -9.70
C MET A 188 29.33 10.12 -9.11
N ASP A 189 30.29 9.21 -9.00
CA ASP A 189 31.64 9.51 -8.49
C ASP A 189 32.36 10.57 -9.35
N ASN A 190 32.21 10.51 -10.68
CA ASN A 190 32.77 11.49 -11.59
C ASN A 190 32.10 12.87 -11.45
N ILE A 191 30.79 12.91 -11.26
CA ILE A 191 30.02 14.14 -11.01
C ILE A 191 30.48 14.79 -9.70
N LEU A 192 30.57 14.00 -8.62
CA LEU A 192 31.06 14.47 -7.31
C LEU A 192 32.48 15.02 -7.40
N LYS A 193 33.38 14.33 -8.12
CA LYS A 193 34.74 14.80 -8.40
C LYS A 193 34.76 16.14 -9.13
N LYS A 194 33.94 16.29 -10.17
CA LYS A 194 33.85 17.52 -10.97
C LYS A 194 33.40 18.71 -10.11
N ILE A 195 32.37 18.51 -9.29
CA ILE A 195 31.84 19.54 -8.39
C ILE A 195 32.91 19.93 -7.36
N HIS A 196 33.48 18.95 -6.66
CA HIS A 196 34.45 19.22 -5.60
C HIS A 196 35.68 19.97 -6.12
N ILE A 197 36.27 19.54 -7.25
CA ILE A 197 37.41 20.24 -7.87
C ILE A 197 37.03 21.67 -8.27
N SER A 198 35.83 21.87 -8.84
CA SER A 198 35.37 23.21 -9.21
C SER A 198 35.21 24.12 -7.98
N LEU A 199 34.69 23.61 -6.87
CA LEU A 199 34.54 24.37 -5.62
C LEU A 199 35.88 24.78 -5.02
N LEU A 200 36.87 23.87 -5.04
CA LEU A 200 38.24 24.15 -4.58
C LEU A 200 38.92 25.21 -5.46
N SER A 201 38.74 25.14 -6.78
CA SER A 201 39.37 26.09 -7.71
C SER A 201 38.88 27.53 -7.56
N LYS A 202 37.71 27.72 -6.95
CA LYS A 202 37.01 29.01 -6.77
C LYS A 202 36.99 29.47 -5.33
N GLU A 203 37.73 28.80 -4.47
CA GLU A 203 37.74 29.10 -3.04
C GLU A 203 38.59 30.34 -2.78
N GLU A 204 37.97 31.36 -2.20
CA GLU A 204 38.65 32.58 -1.74
C GLU A 204 38.99 32.45 -0.25
N ALA A 205 39.96 33.23 0.22
CA ALA A 205 40.47 33.15 1.58
C ALA A 205 39.45 33.46 2.70
N SER A 206 38.24 33.98 2.39
CA SER A 206 37.30 34.46 3.41
C SER A 206 36.42 33.38 4.04
N LEU A 207 35.83 32.48 3.23
CA LEU A 207 34.92 31.43 3.70
C LEU A 207 35.00 30.21 2.76
N PRO A 208 35.03 28.98 3.32
CA PRO A 208 35.11 27.76 2.53
C PRO A 208 33.80 27.42 1.85
N ASN A 209 33.85 26.56 0.83
CA ASN A 209 32.69 25.96 0.19
C ASN A 209 32.36 24.59 0.80
N LEU A 210 31.11 24.14 0.68
CA LEU A 210 30.65 22.83 1.16
C LEU A 210 29.97 22.04 0.05
N LEU A 211 30.37 20.79 -0.12
CA LEU A 211 29.65 19.77 -0.89
C LEU A 211 29.01 18.78 0.09
N VAL A 212 27.69 18.61 -0.02
CA VAL A 212 26.90 17.62 0.71
C VAL A 212 26.47 16.54 -0.28
N VAL A 213 26.69 15.28 0.09
CA VAL A 213 26.21 14.11 -0.66
C VAL A 213 25.31 13.31 0.25
N CYS A 214 24.06 13.07 -0.17
CA CYS A 214 23.12 12.27 0.61
C CYS A 214 22.19 11.43 -0.27
N GLY A 215 21.59 10.41 0.34
CA GLY A 215 20.38 9.76 -0.17
C GLY A 215 19.15 10.27 0.58
N ASP A 216 18.00 10.18 -0.05
CA ASP A 216 16.68 10.40 0.55
C ASP A 216 16.15 9.11 1.22
N HIS A 217 16.36 7.97 0.57
CA HIS A 217 16.24 6.63 1.12
C HIS A 217 17.27 5.69 0.47
N GLY A 218 17.32 4.44 0.93
CA GLY A 218 18.00 3.35 0.22
C GLY A 218 17.00 2.49 -0.55
N MET A 219 17.30 1.20 -0.71
CA MET A 219 16.39 0.22 -1.34
C MET A 219 16.56 -1.17 -0.72
N SER A 220 15.48 -1.94 -0.70
CA SER A 220 15.49 -3.35 -0.31
C SER A 220 16.35 -4.17 -1.27
N ASP A 221 16.69 -5.40 -0.87
CA ASP A 221 17.40 -6.34 -1.76
C ASP A 221 16.57 -6.73 -3.00
N THR A 222 15.26 -6.47 -2.96
CA THR A 222 14.34 -6.68 -4.07
C THR A 222 14.26 -5.47 -5.02
N GLY A 223 14.91 -4.36 -4.67
CA GLY A 223 14.90 -3.13 -5.46
C GLY A 223 13.70 -2.22 -5.21
N SER A 224 12.97 -2.43 -4.11
CA SER A 224 11.83 -1.57 -3.71
C SER A 224 12.18 -0.71 -2.51
N HIS A 225 11.30 0.23 -2.14
CA HIS A 225 11.47 1.11 -0.98
C HIS A 225 10.10 1.56 -0.43
N GLY A 226 10.08 2.25 0.72
CA GLY A 226 8.87 2.70 1.42
C GLY A 226 8.64 2.00 2.77
N GLY A 227 9.44 0.98 3.07
CA GLY A 227 9.45 0.18 4.28
C GLY A 227 10.51 0.61 5.29
N SER A 228 10.95 -0.34 6.11
CA SER A 228 11.84 -0.11 7.26
C SER A 228 13.01 -1.09 7.34
N SER A 229 13.36 -1.77 6.23
CA SER A 229 14.56 -2.63 6.22
C SER A 229 15.83 -1.79 6.31
N GLU A 230 16.92 -2.37 6.81
CA GLU A 230 18.20 -1.65 6.96
C GLU A 230 18.67 -1.03 5.63
N GLY A 231 18.52 -1.76 4.52
CA GLY A 231 18.86 -1.28 3.18
C GLY A 231 17.98 -0.13 2.68
N GLU A 232 16.77 0.06 3.22
CA GLU A 232 15.89 1.18 2.87
C GLU A 232 16.12 2.42 3.76
N VAL A 233 16.44 2.22 5.04
CA VAL A 233 16.54 3.31 6.02
C VAL A 233 17.95 3.89 6.13
N HIS A 234 19.00 3.13 5.81
CA HIS A 234 20.38 3.60 5.90
C HIS A 234 20.85 4.22 4.58
N THR A 235 21.18 5.51 4.65
CA THR A 235 21.73 6.27 3.53
C THR A 235 23.07 6.90 3.93
N PRO A 236 24.00 7.12 3.00
CA PRO A 236 25.22 7.83 3.32
C PRO A 236 24.93 9.34 3.43
N LEU A 237 25.60 10.01 4.36
CA LEU A 237 25.63 11.47 4.46
C LEU A 237 27.08 11.94 4.56
N LEU A 238 27.56 12.59 3.50
CA LEU A 238 28.93 13.09 3.42
C LEU A 238 28.95 14.61 3.32
N PHE A 239 29.84 15.22 4.11
CA PHE A 239 30.19 16.63 4.05
C PHE A 239 31.64 16.74 3.61
N ILE A 240 31.89 17.45 2.52
CA ILE A 240 33.22 17.62 1.92
C ILE A 240 33.53 19.11 1.85
N SER A 241 34.65 19.54 2.44
CA SER A 241 35.09 20.92 2.47
C SER A 241 36.60 21.00 2.70
N SER A 242 37.25 22.03 2.16
CA SER A 242 38.67 22.30 2.43
C SER A 242 38.96 22.69 3.88
N ALA A 243 37.92 23.12 4.62
CA ALA A 243 38.03 23.53 6.01
C ALA A 243 38.13 22.35 6.99
N PHE A 244 37.95 21.11 6.52
CA PHE A 244 38.00 19.93 7.38
C PHE A 244 39.45 19.44 7.53
N GLU A 245 39.89 19.30 8.79
CA GLU A 245 41.22 18.81 9.12
C GLU A 245 41.39 17.34 8.72
N LYS A 246 42.56 17.00 8.15
CA LYS A 246 42.93 15.61 7.87
C LYS A 246 42.97 14.81 9.16
N ARG A 247 41.98 13.94 9.36
CA ARG A 247 41.96 12.99 10.48
C ARG A 247 43.12 11.99 10.36
N SER A 248 43.81 11.75 11.47
CA SER A 248 44.96 10.84 11.56
C SER A 248 44.61 9.37 11.24
N ALA A 249 43.33 9.00 11.39
CA ALA A 249 42.75 7.74 10.93
C ALA A 249 41.24 7.92 10.69
N PRO A 250 40.68 7.41 9.58
CA PRO A 250 39.23 7.33 9.40
C PRO A 250 38.65 6.34 10.43
N PRO A 251 37.46 6.60 11.00
CA PRO A 251 36.79 5.64 11.87
C PRO A 251 36.48 4.36 11.09
N VAL A 252 36.57 3.19 11.75
CA VAL A 252 36.33 1.86 11.14
C VAL A 252 34.90 1.76 10.58
N GLN A 253 33.95 2.47 11.19
CA GLN A 253 32.59 2.66 10.67
C GLN A 253 32.11 4.10 10.90
N PRO A 254 31.35 4.71 9.96
CA PRO A 254 30.73 6.01 10.16
C PRO A 254 29.74 6.02 11.34
N GLU A 255 29.60 7.16 12.02
CA GLU A 255 28.60 7.33 13.08
C GLU A 255 27.19 7.46 12.48
N HIS A 256 26.18 7.03 13.23
CA HIS A 256 24.77 7.18 12.84
C HIS A 256 24.22 8.55 13.26
N VAL A 257 23.52 9.20 12.35
CA VAL A 257 22.78 10.45 12.55
C VAL A 257 21.36 10.32 12.01
N GLN A 258 20.46 11.23 12.39
CA GLN A 258 19.11 11.24 11.81
C GLN A 258 19.12 12.09 10.53
N GLN A 259 18.34 11.69 9.53
CA GLN A 259 18.20 12.47 8.30
C GLN A 259 17.73 13.93 8.56
N THR A 260 16.92 14.14 9.60
CA THR A 260 16.43 15.45 10.05
C THR A 260 17.54 16.39 10.54
N ASP A 261 18.71 15.85 10.92
CA ASP A 261 19.83 16.62 11.46
C ASP A 261 20.48 17.51 10.37
N LEU A 262 20.27 17.18 9.09
CA LEU A 262 20.80 17.95 7.96
C LEU A 262 20.25 19.37 7.93
N ALA A 263 18.94 19.54 8.12
CA ALA A 263 18.26 20.84 8.04
C ALA A 263 18.84 21.83 9.06
N SER A 264 18.93 21.42 10.33
CA SER A 264 19.49 22.24 11.42
C SER A 264 20.96 22.58 11.18
N THR A 265 21.74 21.63 10.66
CA THR A 265 23.17 21.81 10.38
C THR A 265 23.41 22.80 9.23
N LEU A 266 22.67 22.67 8.13
CA LEU A 266 22.77 23.60 6.99
C LEU A 266 22.23 24.99 7.30
N ALA A 267 21.17 25.10 8.11
CA ALA A 267 20.66 26.40 8.54
C ALA A 267 21.76 27.22 9.23
N ILE A 268 22.43 26.65 10.25
CA ILE A 268 23.55 27.32 10.92
C ILE A 268 24.74 27.53 9.96
N GLY A 269 25.06 26.55 9.13
CA GLY A 269 26.15 26.63 8.16
C GLY A 269 26.00 27.78 7.15
N LEU A 270 24.76 28.10 6.74
CA LEU A 270 24.42 29.18 5.81
C LEU A 270 24.09 30.51 6.50
N GLY A 271 24.10 30.56 7.84
CA GLY A 271 23.72 31.75 8.60
C GLY A 271 22.21 32.06 8.49
N LEU A 272 21.38 31.02 8.61
CA LEU A 272 19.92 31.07 8.54
C LEU A 272 19.30 30.65 9.89
N PRO A 273 18.04 31.04 10.18
CA PRO A 273 17.28 30.45 11.28
C PRO A 273 17.07 28.95 11.09
N ILE A 274 17.12 28.19 12.19
CA ILE A 274 16.67 26.79 12.19
C ILE A 274 15.15 26.78 12.02
N SER A 275 14.64 25.93 11.12
CA SER A 275 13.20 25.79 10.86
C SER A 275 12.42 25.57 12.16
N ARG A 276 11.30 26.27 12.33
CA ARG A 276 10.50 26.28 13.57
C ARG A 276 10.19 24.88 14.12
N ASN A 277 9.75 23.98 13.23
CA ASN A 277 9.29 22.63 13.56
C ASN A 277 10.39 21.56 13.42
N SER A 278 11.66 21.96 13.29
CA SER A 278 12.77 21.01 13.21
C SER A 278 12.94 20.27 14.53
N VAL A 279 13.08 18.95 14.47
CA VAL A 279 13.52 18.10 15.59
C VAL A 279 14.99 17.68 15.44
N GLY A 280 15.68 18.18 14.40
CA GLY A 280 17.04 17.80 14.05
C GLY A 280 18.09 18.37 15.01
N ASN A 281 19.07 17.53 15.34
CA ASN A 281 20.25 17.89 16.11
C ASN A 281 21.34 18.47 15.20
N LEU A 282 22.16 19.36 15.75
CA LEU A 282 23.32 19.90 15.05
C LEU A 282 24.42 18.84 14.90
N ILE A 283 24.87 18.57 13.68
CA ILE A 283 26.06 17.73 13.40
C ILE A 283 27.31 18.59 13.63
N LEU A 284 27.65 18.77 14.92
CA LEU A 284 28.69 19.70 15.36
C LEU A 284 30.05 19.55 14.64
N PRO A 285 30.57 18.34 14.32
CA PRO A 285 31.84 18.22 13.60
C PRO A 285 31.91 19.04 12.31
N VAL A 286 30.81 19.15 11.56
CA VAL A 286 30.71 19.93 10.31
C VAL A 286 30.93 21.42 10.53
N LEU A 287 30.63 21.93 11.73
CA LEU A 287 30.76 23.33 12.13
C LEU A 287 31.93 23.57 13.10
N GLY A 288 32.75 22.54 13.35
CA GLY A 288 33.77 22.50 14.41
C GLY A 288 34.97 23.41 14.19
N GLY A 289 35.23 23.87 12.96
CA GLY A 289 36.34 24.78 12.65
C GLY A 289 36.23 26.20 13.23
N LYS A 290 35.16 26.50 13.99
CA LYS A 290 34.96 27.77 14.69
C LYS A 290 35.44 27.71 16.14
N THR A 291 35.64 28.88 16.74
CA THR A 291 36.04 28.99 18.15
C THR A 291 35.04 28.28 19.08
N LEU A 292 35.50 27.79 20.24
CA LEU A 292 34.64 27.14 21.23
C LEU A 292 33.42 28.00 21.61
N ARG A 293 33.59 29.33 21.63
CA ARG A 293 32.50 30.28 21.87
C ARG A 293 31.39 30.18 20.82
N GLU A 294 31.75 30.14 19.54
CA GLU A 294 30.77 30.00 18.46
C GLU A 294 30.15 28.60 18.45
N GLN A 295 30.93 27.55 18.71
CA GLN A 295 30.38 26.20 18.86
C GLN A 295 29.32 26.13 19.97
N LEU A 296 29.61 26.71 21.14
CA LEU A 296 28.67 26.80 22.26
C LEU A 296 27.43 27.65 21.92
N ARG A 297 27.59 28.70 21.11
CA ARG A 297 26.46 29.49 20.59
C ARG A 297 25.58 28.66 19.65
N PHE A 298 26.16 27.87 18.76
CA PHE A 298 25.38 27.06 17.80
C PHE A 298 24.53 26.01 18.51
N VAL A 299 25.12 25.27 19.46
CA VAL A 299 24.38 24.26 20.23
C VAL A 299 23.35 24.88 21.16
N HIS A 300 23.60 26.09 21.68
CA HIS A 300 22.60 26.84 22.44
C HIS A 300 21.40 27.25 21.58
N LEU A 301 21.62 27.74 20.34
CA LEU A 301 20.54 28.10 19.43
C LEU A 301 19.66 26.90 19.06
N ASN A 302 20.27 25.75 18.75
CA ASN A 302 19.52 24.52 18.47
C ASN A 302 18.76 24.04 19.72
N GLY A 303 19.38 24.07 20.90
CA GLY A 303 18.72 23.66 22.15
C GLY A 303 17.59 24.60 22.55
N PHE A 304 17.76 25.90 22.30
CA PHE A 304 16.70 26.89 22.52
C PHE A 304 15.52 26.64 21.57
N GLN A 305 15.76 26.37 20.28
CA GLN A 305 14.69 26.05 19.34
C GLN A 305 13.97 24.75 19.73
N LEU A 306 14.68 23.67 20.06
CA LEU A 306 14.07 22.41 20.50
C LEU A 306 13.29 22.59 21.83
N SER A 307 13.83 23.34 22.80
CA SER A 307 13.12 23.58 24.05
C SER A 307 11.86 24.44 23.87
N ARG A 308 11.86 25.39 22.92
CA ARG A 308 10.65 26.12 22.52
C ARG A 308 9.63 25.21 21.85
N LEU A 309 10.08 24.35 20.94
CA LEU A 309 9.21 23.37 20.31
C LEU A 309 8.59 22.42 21.34
N LEU A 310 9.36 22.01 22.35
CA LEU A 310 8.86 21.17 23.44
C LEU A 310 7.82 21.90 24.31
N GLN A 311 8.06 23.17 24.63
CA GLN A 311 7.12 24.03 25.38
C GLN A 311 5.78 24.19 24.65
N GLU A 312 5.81 24.34 23.33
CA GLU A 312 4.61 24.50 22.51
C GLU A 312 3.80 23.20 22.41
N ASN A 313 4.44 22.03 22.56
CA ASN A 313 3.81 20.73 22.31
C ASN A 313 3.65 19.83 23.55
N THR A 314 4.21 20.18 24.72
CA THR A 314 4.19 19.33 25.93
C THR A 314 3.57 20.02 27.13
N PRO A 315 2.44 19.53 27.65
CA PRO A 315 1.97 19.91 28.98
C PRO A 315 2.99 19.46 30.04
N ALA A 316 3.37 20.35 30.96
CA ALA A 316 4.40 20.12 31.97
C ALA A 316 5.80 19.77 31.40
N TYR A 317 6.19 20.43 30.30
CA TYR A 317 7.52 20.32 29.68
C TYR A 317 8.68 20.51 30.68
N GLU A 318 8.45 21.20 31.81
CA GLU A 318 9.47 21.43 32.84
C GLU A 318 10.01 20.15 33.47
N LYS A 319 9.24 19.05 33.42
CA LYS A 319 9.63 17.73 33.94
C LYS A 319 10.31 16.85 32.90
N ASP A 320 10.42 17.29 31.64
CA ASP A 320 11.08 16.51 30.60
C ASP A 320 12.60 16.50 30.85
N PRO A 321 13.25 15.32 30.83
CA PRO A 321 14.69 15.22 31.10
C PRO A 321 15.54 16.00 30.09
N GLY A 322 15.10 16.13 28.85
CA GLY A 322 15.79 16.94 27.84
C GLY A 322 15.74 18.42 28.18
N TYR A 323 14.61 18.92 28.67
CA TYR A 323 14.48 20.29 29.12
C TYR A 323 15.35 20.57 30.35
N GLU A 324 15.34 19.68 31.35
CA GLU A 324 16.20 19.78 32.54
C GLU A 324 17.69 19.83 32.15
N HIS A 325 18.13 18.90 31.29
CA HIS A 325 19.50 18.87 30.78
C HIS A 325 19.87 20.18 30.06
N PHE A 326 18.97 20.70 29.23
CA PHE A 326 19.18 21.97 28.53
C PHE A 326 19.34 23.14 29.51
N LYS A 327 18.49 23.24 30.55
CA LYS A 327 18.61 24.28 31.57
C LYS A 327 19.90 24.19 32.37
N ILE A 328 20.38 22.98 32.66
CA ILE A 328 21.68 22.76 33.29
C ILE A 328 22.82 23.25 32.38
N ALA A 329 22.81 22.84 31.10
CA ALA A 329 23.80 23.26 30.12
C ALA A 329 23.79 24.79 29.91
N GLU A 330 22.61 25.41 29.86
CA GLU A 330 22.43 26.86 29.75
C GLU A 330 23.02 27.61 30.95
N LYS A 331 22.76 27.13 32.17
CA LYS A 331 23.35 27.70 33.38
C LYS A 331 24.88 27.58 33.40
N SER A 332 25.40 26.40 33.03
CA SER A 332 26.85 26.19 32.94
C SER A 332 27.50 27.03 31.84
N HIS A 333 26.82 27.24 30.71
CA HIS A 333 27.25 28.14 29.65
C HIS A 333 27.30 29.59 30.10
N GLY A 334 26.29 30.08 30.82
CA GLY A 334 26.30 31.43 31.39
C GLY A 334 27.49 31.67 32.33
N ASN A 335 27.82 30.68 33.17
CA ASN A 335 29.00 30.73 34.03
C ASN A 335 30.30 30.76 33.22
N TRP A 336 30.39 29.94 32.17
CA TRP A 336 31.54 29.93 31.26
C TRP A 336 31.73 31.28 30.55
N ILE A 337 30.65 31.90 30.06
CA ILE A 337 30.68 33.22 29.43
C ILE A 337 31.19 34.28 30.41
N LYS A 338 30.71 34.26 31.65
CA LYS A 338 31.15 35.22 32.68
C LYS A 338 32.67 35.15 32.87
N LEU A 339 33.21 33.95 33.07
CA LEU A 339 34.66 33.73 33.23
C LEU A 339 35.46 34.08 31.96
N TYR A 340 34.89 33.81 30.78
CA TYR A 340 35.50 34.18 29.49
C TYR A 340 35.60 35.70 29.33
N LEU A 341 34.56 36.46 29.71
CA LEU A 341 34.54 37.93 29.64
C LEU A 341 35.44 38.59 30.69
N GLU A 342 35.66 37.93 31.83
CA GLU A 342 36.61 38.36 32.88
C GLU A 342 38.09 38.14 32.48
N GLY A 343 38.36 37.59 31.29
CA GLY A 343 39.71 37.43 30.73
C GLY A 343 40.47 36.20 31.24
N ASN A 344 39.79 35.22 31.83
CA ASN A 344 40.41 34.02 32.38
C ASN A 344 40.79 33.02 31.26
N ASN A 345 42.01 33.10 30.72
CA ASN A 345 42.48 32.19 29.65
C ASN A 345 43.09 30.86 30.16
N SER A 346 42.68 30.38 31.33
CA SER A 346 43.24 29.15 31.91
C SER A 346 42.77 27.89 31.18
N GLU A 347 43.58 26.82 31.23
CA GLU A 347 43.20 25.47 30.78
C GLU A 347 41.89 24.99 31.42
N ILE A 348 41.61 25.48 32.62
CA ILE A 348 40.35 25.26 33.35
C ILE A 348 39.15 25.81 32.58
N LEU A 349 39.25 27.01 31.98
CA LEU A 349 38.16 27.57 31.18
C LEU A 349 37.91 26.76 29.90
N LEU A 350 38.98 26.27 29.26
CA LEU A 350 38.86 25.40 28.08
C LEU A 350 38.18 24.08 28.44
N ASN A 351 38.61 23.43 29.53
CA ASN A 351 38.02 22.18 30.01
C ASN A 351 36.57 22.37 30.46
N LEU A 352 36.24 23.50 31.10
CA LEU A 352 34.86 23.86 31.42
C LEU A 352 34.02 24.03 30.16
N GLY A 353 34.54 24.73 29.14
CA GLY A 353 33.81 24.91 27.88
C GLY A 353 33.57 23.59 27.13
N LYS A 354 34.56 22.69 27.11
CA LYS A 354 34.39 21.31 26.58
C LYS A 354 33.33 20.54 27.37
N LYS A 355 33.28 20.69 28.70
CA LYS A 355 32.23 20.10 29.55
C LYS A 355 30.85 20.66 29.21
N VAL A 356 30.71 21.98 29.05
CA VAL A 356 29.44 22.63 28.65
C VAL A 356 29.00 22.14 27.27
N LEU A 357 29.92 22.01 26.32
CA LEU A 357 29.64 21.51 24.99
C LEU A 357 29.07 20.09 25.04
N LYS A 358 29.68 19.20 25.83
CA LYS A 358 29.18 17.84 26.05
C LYS A 358 27.77 17.83 26.67
N GLN A 359 27.53 18.69 27.68
CA GLN A 359 26.20 18.82 28.30
C GLN A 359 25.13 19.27 27.30
N TYR A 360 25.44 20.20 26.40
CA TYR A 360 24.50 20.58 25.35
C TYR A 360 24.24 19.45 24.37
N LEU A 361 25.27 18.74 23.89
CA LEU A 361 25.07 17.62 22.96
C LEU A 361 24.19 16.51 23.56
N GLU A 362 24.37 16.21 24.85
CA GLU A 362 23.50 15.29 25.59
C GLU A 362 22.06 15.84 25.71
N ALA A 363 21.91 17.14 26.01
CA ALA A 363 20.60 17.78 26.08
C ALA A 363 19.86 17.77 24.74
N LEU A 364 20.54 18.09 23.62
CA LEU A 364 19.98 18.07 22.27
C LEU A 364 19.46 16.67 21.92
N LYS A 365 20.28 15.64 22.14
CA LYS A 365 19.90 14.24 21.88
C LYS A 365 18.66 13.84 22.66
N THR A 366 18.56 14.21 23.94
CA THR A 366 17.38 13.89 24.76
C THR A 366 16.16 14.70 24.33
N LEU A 367 16.29 16.01 24.07
CA LEU A 367 15.20 16.86 23.58
C LEU A 367 14.63 16.36 22.26
N SER A 368 15.50 16.11 21.28
CA SER A 368 15.12 15.60 19.95
C SER A 368 14.44 14.23 20.05
N SER A 369 14.91 13.35 20.96
CA SER A 369 14.26 12.06 21.22
C SER A 369 12.88 12.20 21.86
N SER A 370 12.72 13.08 22.86
CA SER A 370 11.42 13.38 23.48
C SER A 370 10.43 13.96 22.46
N LEU A 371 10.87 14.95 21.67
CA LEU A 371 10.08 15.55 20.60
C LEU A 371 9.69 14.55 19.52
N SER A 372 10.63 13.71 19.09
CA SER A 372 10.36 12.66 18.09
C SER A 372 9.27 11.67 18.55
N LYS A 373 9.16 11.42 19.86
CA LYS A 373 8.08 10.59 20.43
C LYS A 373 6.74 11.34 20.48
N GLN A 374 6.77 12.66 20.63
CA GLN A 374 5.59 13.50 20.72
C GLN A 374 5.03 13.95 19.38
N VAL A 375 5.84 14.07 18.32
CA VAL A 375 5.36 14.37 16.95
C VAL A 375 4.32 13.33 16.47
N ALA A 376 4.24 12.16 17.13
CA ALA A 376 3.09 11.27 17.10
C ALA A 376 1.92 11.76 17.99
N GLN A 377 1.52 13.04 17.92
CA GLN A 377 0.30 13.49 18.58
C GLN A 377 -0.90 12.98 17.79
N TYR A 378 -1.64 12.06 18.39
CA TYR A 378 -2.86 11.51 17.81
C TYR A 378 -4.03 12.45 18.05
N ASP A 379 -4.74 12.83 16.98
CA ASP A 379 -6.02 13.51 17.10
C ASP A 379 -7.08 12.52 17.60
N MET A 380 -7.14 12.40 18.93
CA MET A 380 -8.05 11.49 19.61
C MET A 380 -9.51 11.78 19.25
N TYR A 381 -9.89 13.04 19.04
CA TYR A 381 -11.27 13.37 18.73
C TYR A 381 -11.66 12.87 17.33
N SER A 382 -10.84 13.15 16.32
CA SER A 382 -11.06 12.64 14.96
C SER A 382 -11.03 11.12 14.89
N MET A 383 -10.07 10.48 15.58
CA MET A 383 -9.98 9.02 15.65
C MET A 383 -11.21 8.38 16.30
N MET A 384 -11.71 8.97 17.39
CA MET A 384 -12.92 8.47 18.07
C MET A 384 -14.17 8.64 17.21
N VAL A 385 -14.35 9.78 16.53
CA VAL A 385 -15.47 10.01 15.61
C VAL A 385 -15.46 8.96 14.49
N GLY A 386 -14.31 8.72 13.85
CA GLY A 386 -14.18 7.68 12.83
C GLY A 386 -14.46 6.26 13.35
N THR A 387 -13.97 5.95 14.55
CA THR A 387 -14.22 4.64 15.20
C THR A 387 -15.70 4.43 15.49
N VAL A 388 -16.42 5.45 15.97
CA VAL A 388 -17.86 5.38 16.24
C VAL A 388 -18.64 5.05 14.96
N ILE A 389 -18.39 5.76 13.86
CA ILE A 389 -19.08 5.54 12.58
C ILE A 389 -18.90 4.09 12.10
N ILE A 390 -17.67 3.59 12.13
CA ILE A 390 -17.37 2.22 11.66
C ILE A 390 -18.06 1.17 12.54
N MET A 391 -18.06 1.37 13.87
CA MET A 391 -18.73 0.48 14.79
C MET A 391 -20.25 0.51 14.62
N GLU A 392 -20.86 1.68 14.41
CA GLU A 392 -22.29 1.80 14.13
C GLU A 392 -22.70 1.07 12.86
N VAL A 393 -21.93 1.23 11.77
CA VAL A 393 -22.17 0.50 10.52
C VAL A 393 -22.06 -1.02 10.73
N LEU A 394 -21.03 -1.48 11.45
CA LEU A 394 -20.90 -2.91 11.76
C LEU A 394 -22.09 -3.43 12.57
N VAL A 395 -22.50 -2.72 13.62
CA VAL A 395 -23.65 -3.11 14.45
C VAL A 395 -24.93 -3.17 13.61
N LEU A 396 -25.16 -2.19 12.73
CA LEU A 396 -26.30 -2.23 11.79
C LEU A 396 -26.25 -3.46 10.87
N LEU A 397 -25.09 -3.78 10.29
CA LEU A 397 -24.94 -4.96 9.45
C LEU A 397 -25.23 -6.24 10.26
N LEU A 398 -24.70 -6.37 11.48
CA LEU A 398 -24.95 -7.52 12.36
C LEU A 398 -26.44 -7.67 12.72
N LEU A 399 -27.13 -6.56 13.02
CA LEU A 399 -28.57 -6.58 13.30
C LEU A 399 -29.41 -6.95 12.05
N CYS A 400 -28.90 -6.69 10.85
CA CYS A 400 -29.58 -7.04 9.60
C CYS A 400 -29.40 -8.50 9.18
N VAL A 401 -28.47 -9.26 9.77
CA VAL A 401 -28.16 -10.65 9.38
C VAL A 401 -29.41 -11.54 9.23
N PRO A 402 -30.37 -11.58 10.19
CA PRO A 402 -31.54 -12.46 10.07
C PRO A 402 -32.45 -12.13 8.89
N LYS A 403 -32.55 -10.84 8.53
CA LYS A 403 -33.37 -10.37 7.41
C LYS A 403 -32.64 -10.51 6.08
N ALA A 404 -31.35 -10.18 6.07
CA ALA A 404 -30.50 -10.27 4.88
C ALA A 404 -30.33 -11.72 4.41
N LEU A 405 -30.19 -12.68 5.31
CA LEU A 405 -30.11 -14.11 4.98
C LEU A 405 -31.48 -14.80 4.88
N SER A 406 -32.57 -14.06 4.93
CA SER A 406 -33.92 -14.60 4.70
C SER A 406 -34.12 -14.98 3.24
N LYS A 407 -35.15 -15.80 2.94
CA LYS A 407 -35.49 -16.22 1.57
C LYS A 407 -35.74 -15.07 0.58
N ARG A 408 -36.07 -13.87 1.09
CA ARG A 408 -36.36 -12.70 0.26
C ARG A 408 -35.17 -11.74 0.12
N ALA A 409 -34.06 -11.97 0.84
CA ALA A 409 -32.91 -11.07 0.90
C ALA A 409 -33.30 -9.59 1.08
N GLU A 410 -34.29 -9.30 1.94
CA GLU A 410 -34.76 -7.94 2.18
C GLU A 410 -33.67 -7.13 2.91
N PHE A 411 -32.95 -6.30 2.16
CA PHE A 411 -31.95 -5.36 2.65
C PHE A 411 -32.42 -3.92 2.44
N GLU A 412 -33.49 -3.54 3.14
CA GLU A 412 -33.82 -2.14 3.35
C GLU A 412 -33.74 -1.86 4.85
N VAL A 413 -32.74 -1.07 5.25
CA VAL A 413 -32.77 -0.38 6.54
C VAL A 413 -33.60 0.88 6.29
N PRO A 414 -34.87 0.96 6.71
CA PRO A 414 -35.64 2.17 6.51
C PRO A 414 -35.04 3.24 7.42
N LEU A 415 -34.13 4.04 6.86
CA LEU A 415 -33.54 5.20 7.52
C LEU A 415 -34.53 6.38 7.52
N SER A 416 -35.56 6.36 6.68
CA SER A 416 -36.53 7.46 6.55
C SER A 416 -37.37 7.71 7.82
N PRO A 417 -37.95 6.72 8.54
CA PRO A 417 -38.63 7.01 9.81
C PRO A 417 -37.69 7.52 10.93
N PRO A 418 -36.47 6.96 11.13
CA PRO A 418 -35.49 7.47 12.09
C PRO A 418 -35.02 8.91 11.85
N LEU A 419 -34.80 9.30 10.58
CA LEU A 419 -34.27 10.62 10.19
C LEU A 419 -35.17 11.81 10.56
N PHE A 420 -36.48 11.57 10.78
CA PHE A 420 -37.44 12.61 11.21
C PHE A 420 -37.91 12.45 12.65
N SER A 421 -37.27 11.57 13.43
CA SER A 421 -37.63 11.37 14.85
C SER A 421 -37.14 12.52 15.73
N LEU A 422 -37.87 12.81 16.82
CA LEU A 422 -37.42 13.77 17.83
C LEU A 422 -36.04 13.37 18.42
N LEU A 423 -35.79 12.07 18.55
CA LEU A 423 -34.52 11.52 19.02
C LEU A 423 -33.36 11.91 18.10
N PHE A 424 -33.55 11.85 16.78
CA PHE A 424 -32.54 12.25 15.81
C PHE A 424 -32.12 13.71 15.96
N TYR A 425 -33.09 14.63 16.08
CA TYR A 425 -32.81 16.05 16.27
C TYR A 425 -32.14 16.35 17.62
N LEU A 426 -32.57 15.69 18.70
CA LEU A 426 -31.98 15.82 20.03
C LEU A 426 -30.53 15.31 20.06
N MET A 427 -30.25 14.15 19.46
CA MET A 427 -28.90 13.61 19.34
C MET A 427 -28.01 14.51 18.48
N SER A 428 -28.52 15.01 17.35
CA SER A 428 -27.79 15.94 16.49
C SER A 428 -27.41 17.22 17.24
N LEU A 429 -28.35 17.77 18.03
CA LEU A 429 -28.09 18.96 18.85
C LEU A 429 -27.06 18.68 19.95
N MET A 430 -27.17 17.56 20.66
CA MET A 430 -26.22 17.15 21.69
C MET A 430 -24.81 17.00 21.10
N LEU A 431 -24.70 16.31 19.97
CA LEU A 431 -23.44 16.11 19.26
C LEU A 431 -22.83 17.44 18.79
N CYS A 432 -23.65 18.37 18.27
CA CYS A 432 -23.18 19.73 17.95
C CYS A 432 -22.67 20.47 19.20
N ALA A 433 -23.37 20.35 20.34
CA ALA A 433 -22.93 20.96 21.60
C ALA A 433 -21.59 20.37 22.08
N VAL A 434 -21.43 19.04 22.02
CA VAL A 434 -20.15 18.37 22.34
C VAL A 434 -19.05 18.86 21.40
N HIS A 435 -19.32 18.97 20.10
CA HIS A 435 -18.34 19.46 19.13
C HIS A 435 -17.90 20.90 19.44
N VAL A 436 -18.85 21.80 19.74
CA VAL A 436 -18.54 23.17 20.18
C VAL A 436 -17.68 23.17 21.44
N ILE A 437 -18.04 22.39 22.46
CA ILE A 437 -17.29 22.32 23.71
C ILE A 437 -15.87 21.82 23.45
N VAL A 438 -15.71 20.71 22.73
CA VAL A 438 -14.40 20.13 22.41
C VAL A 438 -13.56 21.13 21.61
N CYS A 439 -14.10 21.69 20.52
CA CYS A 439 -13.34 22.61 19.65
C CYS A 439 -13.05 23.98 20.28
N THR A 440 -13.79 24.40 21.30
CA THR A 440 -13.50 25.64 22.06
C THR A 440 -12.58 25.40 23.26
N SER A 441 -12.54 24.17 23.78
CA SER A 441 -11.71 23.76 24.92
C SER A 441 -10.33 23.21 24.50
N ALA A 442 -10.17 22.75 23.27
CA ALA A 442 -8.95 22.13 22.79
C ALA A 442 -7.84 23.18 22.59
N GLU A 443 -6.75 23.06 23.35
CA GLU A 443 -5.53 23.86 23.16
C GLU A 443 -4.70 23.36 21.95
N SER A 444 -4.99 22.17 21.42
CA SER A 444 -4.30 21.55 20.27
C SER A 444 -5.10 21.60 18.96
N LEU A 445 -4.39 21.58 17.84
CA LEU A 445 -4.96 21.55 16.49
C LEU A 445 -5.66 20.20 16.22
N CYS A 446 -6.99 20.17 16.30
CA CYS A 446 -7.81 19.02 15.91
C CYS A 446 -8.29 19.15 14.46
N TYR A 447 -8.14 18.08 13.65
CA TYR A 447 -8.56 18.04 12.25
C TYR A 447 -10.08 18.17 12.10
N PHE A 448 -10.86 17.44 12.90
CA PHE A 448 -12.31 17.53 12.80
C PHE A 448 -12.84 18.93 13.17
N CYS A 449 -12.14 19.66 14.04
CA CYS A 449 -12.45 21.05 14.39
C CYS A 449 -12.02 22.06 13.30
N SER A 450 -11.09 21.71 12.41
CA SER A 450 -10.67 22.58 11.31
C SER A 450 -11.52 22.42 10.06
N MET A 451 -12.38 21.39 10.01
CA MET A 451 -13.32 21.18 8.91
C MET A 451 -14.41 22.27 8.87
N SER A 452 -15.02 22.45 7.70
CA SER A 452 -16.16 23.37 7.58
C SER A 452 -17.32 22.92 8.49
N TRP A 453 -18.05 23.89 9.06
CA TRP A 453 -19.22 23.59 9.89
C TRP A 453 -20.26 22.73 9.15
N LEU A 454 -20.40 22.92 7.83
CA LEU A 454 -21.30 22.11 7.01
C LEU A 454 -20.90 20.62 7.02
N THR A 455 -19.61 20.33 6.83
CA THR A 455 -19.09 18.96 6.85
C THR A 455 -19.17 18.35 8.25
N ALA A 456 -18.83 19.11 9.30
CA ALA A 456 -18.90 18.63 10.67
C ALA A 456 -20.35 18.28 11.07
N ILE A 457 -21.31 19.18 10.79
CA ILE A 457 -22.74 18.93 11.01
C ILE A 457 -23.21 17.70 10.22
N GLY A 458 -22.79 17.56 8.96
CA GLY A 458 -23.12 16.39 8.14
C GLY A 458 -22.68 15.07 8.78
N VAL A 459 -21.47 15.02 9.36
CA VAL A 459 -20.97 13.85 10.09
C VAL A 459 -21.78 13.59 11.37
N MET A 460 -22.11 14.63 12.14
CA MET A 460 -22.93 14.45 13.35
C MET A 460 -24.35 13.98 13.03
N MET A 461 -24.92 14.46 11.93
CA MET A 461 -26.21 13.98 11.43
C MET A 461 -26.11 12.51 10.98
N LEU A 462 -25.02 12.11 10.33
CA LEU A 462 -24.79 10.71 9.94
C LEU A 462 -24.75 9.81 11.18
N ILE A 463 -23.96 10.14 12.19
CA ILE A 463 -23.88 9.39 13.46
C ILE A 463 -25.26 9.29 14.11
N SER A 464 -25.97 10.42 14.20
CA SER A 464 -27.32 10.46 14.78
C SER A 464 -28.31 9.57 14.01
N ALA A 465 -28.22 9.55 12.67
CA ALA A 465 -29.07 8.72 11.81
C ALA A 465 -28.78 7.23 12.00
N LEU A 466 -27.50 6.83 12.02
CA LEU A 466 -27.08 5.45 12.23
C LEU A 466 -27.51 4.95 13.61
N LEU A 467 -27.27 5.73 14.66
CA LEU A 467 -27.69 5.39 16.03
C LEU A 467 -29.21 5.22 16.15
N CYS A 468 -30.00 6.12 15.56
CA CYS A 468 -31.45 5.98 15.54
C CYS A 468 -31.89 4.73 14.76
N GLY A 469 -31.19 4.40 13.67
CA GLY A 469 -31.37 3.15 12.93
C GLY A 469 -31.11 1.91 13.79
N ILE A 470 -30.02 1.90 14.56
CA ILE A 470 -29.66 0.81 15.49
C ILE A 470 -30.76 0.65 16.55
N LEU A 471 -31.16 1.74 17.20
CA LEU A 471 -32.18 1.71 18.25
C LEU A 471 -33.53 1.22 17.69
N SER A 472 -33.91 1.65 16.47
CA SER A 472 -35.12 1.16 15.81
C SER A 472 -35.04 -0.33 15.47
N ALA A 473 -33.89 -0.81 15.00
CA ALA A 473 -33.67 -2.22 14.71
C ALA A 473 -33.75 -3.08 15.98
N ILE A 474 -33.13 -2.63 17.08
CA ILE A 474 -33.21 -3.28 18.39
C ILE A 474 -34.65 -3.28 18.91
N ALA A 475 -35.37 -2.16 18.85
CA ALA A 475 -36.76 -2.07 19.29
C ALA A 475 -37.67 -3.06 18.53
N LYS A 476 -37.49 -3.20 17.21
CA LYS A 476 -38.22 -4.20 16.40
C LYS A 476 -37.92 -5.65 16.81
N ILE A 477 -36.68 -5.95 17.22
CA ILE A 477 -36.32 -7.29 17.72
C ILE A 477 -37.07 -7.58 19.03
N PHE A 478 -37.18 -6.61 19.93
CA PHE A 478 -37.93 -6.72 21.18
C PHE A 478 -39.46 -6.80 20.96
N GLU A 479 -40.00 -6.03 20.01
CA GLU A 479 -41.42 -6.06 19.66
C GLU A 479 -41.84 -7.39 19.02
N ASN A 480 -40.97 -7.98 18.18
CA ASN A 480 -41.24 -9.30 17.60
C ASN A 480 -41.14 -10.45 18.62
N SER A 481 -40.50 -10.25 19.78
CA SER A 481 -40.36 -11.27 20.82
C SER A 481 -41.51 -11.28 21.85
N THR A 482 -42.43 -10.31 21.80
CA THR A 482 -43.62 -10.24 22.69
C THR A 482 -44.90 -10.86 22.10
N LEU A 483 -44.87 -11.36 20.85
CA LEU A 483 -45.95 -12.14 20.25
C LEU A 483 -45.74 -13.65 20.52
N PRO A 484 -46.71 -14.39 21.06
CA PRO A 484 -46.55 -15.83 21.28
C PRO A 484 -46.47 -16.56 19.94
N ALA A 485 -45.29 -17.11 19.65
CA ALA A 485 -45.05 -17.90 18.45
C ALA A 485 -45.96 -19.13 18.42
N LYS A 486 -46.87 -19.21 17.44
CA LYS A 486 -47.46 -20.49 17.03
C LYS A 486 -46.33 -21.32 16.41
N ASN A 487 -45.83 -22.28 17.19
CA ASN A 487 -44.82 -23.29 16.87
C ASN A 487 -43.54 -22.75 16.19
N PRO A 488 -42.40 -22.68 16.89
CA PRO A 488 -41.14 -22.61 16.18
C PRO A 488 -41.00 -23.97 15.48
N VAL A 489 -41.14 -23.99 14.16
CA VAL A 489 -40.44 -25.01 13.39
C VAL A 489 -38.97 -24.73 13.66
N VAL A 490 -38.42 -25.39 14.68
CA VAL A 490 -36.98 -25.49 14.89
C VAL A 490 -36.48 -26.20 13.64
N SER A 491 -36.09 -25.45 12.62
CA SER A 491 -35.19 -25.97 11.61
C SER A 491 -33.89 -26.18 12.36
N SER A 492 -33.65 -27.42 12.81
CA SER A 492 -32.34 -27.85 13.25
C SER A 492 -31.40 -27.75 12.04
N SER A 493 -30.86 -26.56 11.81
CA SER A 493 -29.72 -26.37 10.93
C SER A 493 -28.54 -27.02 11.65
N SER A 494 -28.32 -28.31 11.39
CA SER A 494 -27.09 -28.95 11.84
C SER A 494 -25.95 -28.23 11.13
N TRP A 495 -25.14 -27.49 11.90
CA TRP A 495 -23.94 -26.84 11.38
C TRP A 495 -23.08 -27.87 10.65
N SER A 496 -22.73 -27.62 9.39
CA SER A 496 -21.79 -28.48 8.70
C SER A 496 -20.38 -28.27 9.25
N GLU A 497 -19.51 -29.26 9.12
CA GLU A 497 -18.09 -29.13 9.47
C GLU A 497 -17.43 -27.95 8.74
N ILE A 498 -17.88 -27.66 7.52
CA ILE A 498 -17.42 -26.53 6.71
C ILE A 498 -17.88 -25.19 7.31
N ASP A 499 -19.11 -25.09 7.83
CA ASP A 499 -19.59 -23.86 8.48
C ASP A 499 -18.77 -23.54 9.72
N VAL A 500 -18.45 -24.56 10.52
CA VAL A 500 -17.59 -24.42 11.70
C VAL A 500 -16.20 -23.97 11.29
N LEU A 501 -15.60 -24.57 10.26
CA LEU A 501 -14.27 -24.20 9.77
C LEU A 501 -14.23 -22.75 9.27
N ILE A 502 -15.20 -22.35 8.45
CA ILE A 502 -15.27 -21.01 7.88
C ILE A 502 -15.48 -19.95 8.97
N LEU A 503 -16.37 -20.22 9.95
CA LEU A 503 -16.59 -19.32 11.07
C LEU A 503 -15.35 -19.23 11.96
N ALA A 504 -14.79 -20.37 12.38
CA ALA A 504 -13.62 -20.42 13.24
C ALA A 504 -12.39 -19.78 12.57
N GLY A 505 -12.18 -20.01 11.27
CA GLY A 505 -11.11 -19.40 10.51
C GLY A 505 -11.25 -17.89 10.38
N THR A 506 -12.47 -17.40 10.17
CA THR A 506 -12.76 -15.95 10.10
C THR A 506 -12.52 -15.28 11.46
N ILE A 507 -12.99 -15.89 12.55
CA ILE A 507 -12.72 -15.41 13.92
C ILE A 507 -11.23 -15.47 14.23
N GLY A 508 -10.55 -16.55 13.85
CA GLY A 508 -9.11 -16.72 14.05
C GLY A 508 -8.28 -15.64 13.35
N HIS A 509 -8.63 -15.29 12.10
CA HIS A 509 -8.02 -14.17 11.38
C HIS A 509 -8.19 -12.85 12.14
N VAL A 510 -9.43 -12.54 12.56
CA VAL A 510 -9.72 -11.33 13.33
C VAL A 510 -8.91 -11.25 14.62
N LEU A 511 -8.80 -12.36 15.36
CA LEU A 511 -7.99 -12.42 16.59
C LEU A 511 -6.49 -12.24 16.31
N SER A 512 -6.00 -12.73 15.16
CA SER A 512 -4.60 -12.58 14.76
C SER A 512 -4.19 -11.12 14.56
N LEU A 513 -5.12 -10.22 14.22
CA LEU A 513 -4.87 -8.80 14.06
C LEU A 513 -4.48 -8.07 15.37
N GLY A 514 -4.60 -8.73 16.53
CA GLY A 514 -4.14 -8.19 17.82
C GLY A 514 -2.62 -8.18 18.01
N ALA A 515 -1.85 -8.79 17.10
CA ALA A 515 -0.41 -8.94 17.24
C ALA A 515 0.33 -8.42 15.99
N SER A 516 1.39 -7.65 16.20
CA SER A 516 2.18 -7.05 15.11
C SER A 516 2.80 -8.11 14.19
N SER A 517 3.31 -9.21 14.75
CA SER A 517 3.91 -10.31 13.97
C SER A 517 2.90 -11.00 13.05
N PHE A 518 1.66 -11.18 13.50
CA PHE A 518 0.59 -11.76 12.67
C PHE A 518 0.08 -10.78 11.61
N ILE A 519 0.23 -9.46 11.81
CA ILE A 519 -0.04 -8.47 10.77
C ILE A 519 1.09 -8.46 9.74
N GLU A 520 2.36 -8.50 10.16
CA GLU A 520 3.50 -8.59 9.24
C GLU A 520 3.43 -9.85 8.38
N GLU A 521 3.10 -10.98 9.02
CA GLU A 521 3.08 -12.31 8.40
C GLU A 521 1.65 -12.80 8.09
N GLU A 522 0.70 -11.89 7.84
CA GLU A 522 -0.73 -12.22 7.65
C GLU A 522 -0.97 -13.21 6.51
N HIS A 523 -0.11 -13.20 5.49
CA HIS A 523 -0.11 -14.18 4.41
C HIS A 523 -0.05 -15.63 4.92
N GLN A 524 0.66 -15.91 6.02
CA GLN A 524 0.71 -17.27 6.61
C GLN A 524 -0.65 -17.69 7.14
N THR A 525 -1.42 -16.76 7.72
CA THR A 525 -2.79 -17.00 8.16
C THR A 525 -3.66 -17.41 6.97
N TRP A 526 -3.63 -16.66 5.87
CA TRP A 526 -4.40 -16.97 4.67
C TRP A 526 -3.98 -18.28 4.00
N TYR A 527 -2.67 -18.57 3.94
CA TYR A 527 -2.15 -19.83 3.41
C TYR A 527 -2.60 -21.02 4.27
N PHE A 528 -2.58 -20.88 5.59
CA PHE A 528 -3.08 -21.90 6.51
C PHE A 528 -4.59 -22.14 6.31
N LEU A 529 -5.39 -21.08 6.24
CA LEU A 529 -6.84 -21.16 6.06
C LEU A 529 -7.22 -21.83 4.72
N ILE A 530 -6.59 -21.43 3.60
CA ILE A 530 -6.87 -22.02 2.29
C ILE A 530 -6.43 -23.48 2.21
N ASN A 531 -5.28 -23.84 2.77
CA ASN A 531 -4.84 -25.24 2.78
C ASN A 531 -5.80 -26.12 3.60
N THR A 532 -6.22 -25.62 4.76
CA THR A 532 -7.18 -26.32 5.63
C THR A 532 -8.54 -26.46 4.92
N LEU A 533 -9.01 -25.41 4.25
CA LEU A 533 -10.23 -25.46 3.43
C LEU A 533 -10.12 -26.51 2.32
N CYS A 534 -9.01 -26.59 1.60
CA CYS A 534 -8.82 -27.60 0.54
C CYS A 534 -8.86 -29.03 1.08
N LEU A 535 -8.25 -29.28 2.25
CA LEU A 535 -8.31 -30.60 2.90
C LEU A 535 -9.75 -30.95 3.33
N MET A 536 -10.49 -29.99 3.89
CA MET A 536 -11.89 -30.19 4.27
C MET A 536 -12.78 -30.44 3.05
N LEU A 537 -12.57 -29.70 1.95
CA LEU A 537 -13.28 -29.93 0.69
C LEU A 537 -12.96 -31.31 0.10
N CYS A 538 -11.73 -31.80 0.26
CA CYS A 538 -11.37 -33.16 -0.13
C CYS A 538 -12.16 -34.19 0.68
N GLN A 539 -12.25 -34.01 2.00
CA GLN A 539 -13.04 -34.89 2.87
C GLN A 539 -14.53 -34.86 2.48
N GLU A 540 -15.09 -33.68 2.22
CA GLU A 540 -16.49 -33.52 1.82
C GLU A 540 -16.78 -34.18 0.47
N LEU A 541 -15.88 -34.01 -0.51
CA LEU A 541 -15.98 -34.69 -1.80
C LEU A 541 -15.87 -36.20 -1.66
N CYS A 542 -14.99 -36.71 -0.80
CA CYS A 542 -14.90 -38.14 -0.50
C CYS A 542 -16.20 -38.66 0.11
N ARG A 543 -16.76 -37.95 1.10
CA ARG A 543 -18.04 -38.31 1.74
C ARG A 543 -19.17 -38.36 0.71
N ASN A 544 -19.33 -37.32 -0.10
CA ASN A 544 -20.37 -37.24 -1.11
C ASN A 544 -20.24 -38.34 -2.19
N ASN A 545 -19.00 -38.72 -2.54
CA ASN A 545 -18.72 -39.68 -3.61
C ASN A 545 -18.69 -41.16 -3.18
N PHE A 546 -18.40 -41.47 -1.92
CA PHE A 546 -18.22 -42.84 -1.42
C PHE A 546 -19.30 -43.26 -0.40
N LEU A 547 -19.75 -42.38 0.51
CA LEU A 547 -20.71 -42.76 1.57
C LEU A 547 -22.17 -42.75 1.11
N LEU A 548 -22.54 -41.91 0.13
CA LEU A 548 -23.91 -41.86 -0.41
C LEU A 548 -24.29 -43.07 -1.29
N LYS A 549 -23.38 -44.04 -1.48
CA LYS A 549 -23.63 -45.24 -2.30
C LYS A 549 -23.92 -46.51 -1.48
N GLU A 550 -23.77 -46.49 -0.16
CA GLU A 550 -24.04 -47.65 0.71
C GLU A 550 -25.43 -47.66 1.37
N CYS A 551 -26.21 -46.58 1.27
CA CYS A 551 -27.56 -46.50 1.87
C CYS A 551 -28.73 -46.71 0.90
N ASP A 552 -28.51 -47.20 -0.32
CA ASP A 552 -29.60 -47.71 -1.17
C ASP A 552 -29.14 -48.90 -1.99
N PRO A 553 -29.34 -50.10 -1.44
CA PRO A 553 -30.25 -51.03 -2.08
C PRO A 553 -31.03 -51.81 -1.01
N HIS A 554 -32.27 -51.39 -0.67
CA HIS A 554 -33.39 -52.26 -0.22
C HIS A 554 -34.57 -51.41 0.33
N HIS A 555 -35.10 -50.49 -0.46
CA HIS A 555 -36.45 -49.95 -0.21
C HIS A 555 -37.24 -49.74 -1.51
N SER A 556 -37.35 -50.82 -2.28
CA SER A 556 -38.52 -51.06 -3.12
C SER A 556 -38.75 -52.57 -3.13
N ILE A 557 -40.01 -52.98 -2.98
CA ILE A 557 -40.53 -54.33 -2.67
C ILE A 557 -40.87 -54.49 -1.17
N ASN A 558 -42.18 -54.63 -0.92
CA ASN A 558 -42.90 -54.88 0.34
C ASN A 558 -43.36 -53.67 1.18
N VAL A 559 -44.09 -52.74 0.55
CA VAL A 559 -45.34 -52.23 1.14
C VAL A 559 -46.49 -52.83 0.33
N LYS A 560 -46.76 -54.12 0.58
CA LYS A 560 -47.96 -54.81 0.12
C LYS A 560 -48.28 -55.93 1.11
N GLN A 561 -48.69 -55.56 2.31
CA GLN A 561 -49.53 -56.39 3.19
C GLN A 561 -50.11 -55.49 4.29
N ASN A 562 -51.43 -55.63 4.50
CA ASN A 562 -52.30 -54.94 5.44
C ASN A 562 -53.09 -53.75 4.88
N PHE A 563 -54.05 -54.06 4.01
CA PHE A 563 -55.43 -53.58 4.11
C PHE A 563 -56.32 -54.59 3.37
N ASP A 564 -56.86 -55.55 4.11
CA ASP A 564 -58.04 -56.32 3.69
C ASP A 564 -59.29 -55.67 4.30
N SER A 565 -60.41 -55.88 3.60
CA SER A 565 -61.80 -55.54 3.92
C SER A 565 -62.25 -54.10 3.64
N ILE A 566 -62.87 -53.88 2.48
CA ILE A 566 -64.33 -53.75 2.30
C ILE A 566 -64.64 -53.63 0.79
N GLU A 567 -65.41 -54.61 0.30
CA GLU A 567 -66.41 -54.60 -0.78
C GLU A 567 -66.59 -53.33 -1.66
N GLU A 568 -66.52 -53.48 -3.00
CA GLU A 568 -67.67 -53.61 -3.93
C GLU A 568 -67.31 -53.25 -5.40
N THR A 569 -67.39 -54.26 -6.28
CA THR A 569 -67.99 -54.29 -7.66
C THR A 569 -67.56 -53.39 -8.84
N SER A 570 -67.59 -54.06 -10.02
CA SER A 570 -67.63 -53.62 -11.45
C SER A 570 -66.26 -53.43 -12.13
N GLU A 571 -65.84 -54.37 -13.00
CA GLU A 571 -66.13 -54.46 -14.45
C GLU A 571 -65.61 -53.22 -15.23
N CYS A 572 -64.87 -53.27 -16.34
CA CYS A 572 -64.71 -54.26 -17.39
C CYS A 572 -63.58 -53.82 -18.37
N LYS A 573 -63.02 -54.81 -19.08
CA LYS A 573 -62.51 -54.77 -20.47
C LYS A 573 -61.13 -54.17 -20.82
N SER A 574 -60.24 -55.14 -21.03
CA SER A 574 -59.21 -55.21 -22.08
C SER A 574 -59.74 -54.97 -23.50
N ILE A 575 -58.90 -54.35 -24.35
CA ILE A 575 -58.84 -54.63 -25.80
C ILE A 575 -57.36 -54.69 -26.19
N ASP A 576 -57.07 -55.73 -26.97
CA ASP A 576 -55.77 -56.27 -27.37
C ASP A 576 -55.40 -55.88 -28.84
N ILE A 577 -54.10 -55.59 -29.08
CA ILE A 577 -53.21 -56.05 -30.20
C ILE A 577 -53.40 -55.42 -31.62
N PRO A 578 -52.43 -55.38 -32.60
CA PRO A 578 -50.97 -55.69 -32.64
C PRO A 578 -50.01 -54.66 -33.33
N ALA A 579 -48.73 -54.79 -32.98
CA ALA A 579 -47.49 -54.83 -33.80
C ALA A 579 -47.20 -53.81 -34.95
N ALA A 580 -46.08 -53.09 -34.79
CA ALA A 580 -45.14 -52.79 -35.86
C ALA A 580 -43.69 -52.94 -35.37
N SER A 581 -42.86 -53.47 -36.26
CA SER A 581 -41.57 -54.11 -36.06
C SER A 581 -40.37 -53.20 -35.82
N ASN A 582 -39.43 -53.73 -35.03
CA ASN A 582 -38.03 -53.35 -34.83
C ASN A 582 -37.28 -52.78 -36.05
N SER A 583 -36.42 -51.78 -35.84
CA SER A 583 -34.95 -51.99 -35.90
C SER A 583 -34.12 -50.74 -35.55
N LYS A 584 -32.99 -51.00 -34.85
CA LYS A 584 -31.80 -50.16 -34.60
C LYS A 584 -31.85 -49.12 -33.45
N LEU A 585 -31.76 -49.64 -32.21
CA LEU A 585 -31.07 -48.95 -31.12
C LEU A 585 -30.00 -49.89 -30.56
N GLY A 586 -28.73 -49.56 -30.80
CA GLY A 586 -27.59 -50.30 -30.28
C GLY A 586 -26.33 -49.45 -30.37
N LYS A 587 -25.68 -49.25 -29.22
CA LYS A 587 -24.45 -48.45 -28.93
C LYS A 587 -24.64 -46.95 -28.66
N ALA A 588 -25.21 -46.62 -27.50
CA ALA A 588 -25.02 -45.30 -26.86
C ALA A 588 -24.96 -45.33 -25.32
N SER A 589 -24.96 -46.51 -24.67
CA SER A 589 -25.01 -46.61 -23.21
C SER A 589 -23.67 -46.83 -22.51
N SER A 590 -22.58 -47.15 -23.22
CA SER A 590 -21.26 -47.39 -22.58
C SER A 590 -20.35 -46.16 -22.50
N SER A 591 -20.58 -45.13 -23.33
CA SER A 591 -19.77 -43.90 -23.33
C SER A 591 -20.21 -42.89 -22.25
N SER A 592 -21.50 -42.83 -21.92
CA SER A 592 -21.99 -41.89 -20.89
C SER A 592 -21.66 -42.33 -19.46
N GLU A 593 -21.55 -43.63 -19.17
CA GLU A 593 -21.12 -44.12 -17.86
C GLU A 593 -19.61 -43.94 -17.63
N PHE A 594 -18.80 -44.07 -18.68
CA PHE A 594 -17.34 -43.87 -18.60
C PHE A 594 -16.97 -42.39 -18.35
N ILE A 595 -17.69 -41.45 -19.00
CA ILE A 595 -17.53 -40.00 -18.79
C ILE A 595 -17.92 -39.58 -17.36
N ARG A 596 -18.96 -40.21 -16.78
CA ARG A 596 -19.40 -39.98 -15.40
C ARG A 596 -18.38 -40.50 -14.37
N GLY A 597 -17.61 -41.53 -14.72
CA GLY A 597 -16.50 -42.05 -13.94
C GLY A 597 -15.26 -41.15 -13.94
N SER A 598 -14.87 -40.59 -15.10
CA SER A 598 -13.69 -39.70 -15.18
C SER A 598 -13.88 -38.39 -14.43
N ASP A 599 -15.07 -37.78 -14.52
CA ASP A 599 -15.37 -36.52 -13.82
C ASP A 599 -15.31 -36.69 -12.30
N LYS A 600 -15.67 -37.87 -11.78
CA LYS A 600 -15.58 -38.21 -10.35
C LYS A 600 -14.12 -38.21 -9.86
N TRP A 601 -13.22 -38.85 -10.60
CA TRP A 601 -11.79 -38.89 -10.25
C TRP A 601 -11.14 -37.51 -10.35
N ILE A 602 -11.52 -36.72 -11.36
CA ILE A 602 -11.06 -35.33 -11.49
C ILE A 602 -11.55 -34.47 -10.32
N SER A 603 -12.81 -34.62 -9.91
CA SER A 603 -13.32 -33.94 -8.71
C SER A 603 -12.55 -34.31 -7.44
N LEU A 604 -12.25 -35.59 -7.22
CA LEU A 604 -11.46 -36.03 -6.06
C LEU A 604 -9.99 -35.56 -6.11
N ALA A 605 -9.40 -35.46 -7.31
CA ALA A 605 -8.04 -34.96 -7.49
C ALA A 605 -7.96 -33.42 -7.39
N THR A 606 -9.06 -32.70 -7.58
CA THR A 606 -9.07 -31.24 -7.68
C THR A 606 -8.49 -30.53 -6.45
N PRO A 607 -8.88 -30.84 -5.19
CA PRO A 607 -8.29 -30.21 -4.01
C PRO A 607 -6.77 -30.43 -3.90
N TRP A 608 -6.28 -31.60 -4.28
CA TRP A 608 -4.84 -31.91 -4.28
C TRP A 608 -4.08 -31.12 -5.33
N ILE A 609 -4.65 -30.97 -6.53
CA ILE A 609 -4.08 -30.11 -7.58
C ILE A 609 -4.02 -28.66 -7.09
N ILE A 610 -5.09 -28.16 -6.45
CA ILE A 610 -5.12 -26.80 -5.89
C ILE A 610 -4.03 -26.63 -4.81
N LEU A 611 -3.84 -27.59 -3.92
CA LEU A 611 -2.76 -27.55 -2.92
C LEU A 611 -1.36 -27.49 -3.56
N ILE A 612 -1.14 -28.24 -4.65
CA ILE A 612 0.11 -28.16 -5.43
C ILE A 612 0.26 -26.77 -6.05
N CYS A 613 -0.79 -26.23 -6.66
CA CYS A 613 -0.79 -24.87 -7.21
C CYS A 613 -0.46 -23.83 -6.13
N CYS A 614 -1.10 -23.90 -4.96
CA CYS A 614 -0.81 -23.02 -3.83
C CYS A 614 0.64 -23.12 -3.39
N ARG A 615 1.24 -24.33 -3.37
CA ARG A 615 2.65 -24.51 -3.05
C ARG A 615 3.59 -23.85 -4.08
N LEU A 616 3.27 -23.98 -5.37
CA LEU A 616 4.03 -23.33 -6.44
C LEU A 616 3.91 -21.80 -6.38
N LEU A 617 2.70 -21.29 -6.14
CA LEU A 617 2.45 -19.85 -5.98
C LEU A 617 3.27 -19.25 -4.84
N ARG A 618 3.36 -19.94 -3.70
CA ARG A 618 4.19 -19.51 -2.55
C ARG A 618 5.68 -19.46 -2.85
N SER A 619 6.17 -20.29 -3.78
CA SER A 619 7.58 -20.26 -4.19
C SER A 619 7.88 -19.21 -5.25
N LEU A 620 6.85 -18.73 -5.95
CA LEU A 620 7.00 -17.73 -7.00
C LEU A 620 7.33 -16.36 -6.41
N ASN A 621 6.56 -15.94 -5.39
CA ASN A 621 6.78 -14.69 -4.67
C ASN A 621 6.85 -14.97 -3.16
N GLN A 622 7.95 -14.61 -2.53
CA GLN A 622 8.06 -14.57 -1.08
C GLN A 622 7.33 -13.33 -0.54
N THR A 623 6.56 -13.54 0.52
CA THR A 623 5.76 -12.50 1.19
C THR A 623 6.15 -12.37 2.65
N GLY A 624 5.87 -11.21 3.25
CA GLY A 624 6.25 -10.91 4.64
C GLY A 624 7.62 -10.27 4.76
N VAL A 625 8.11 -10.18 5.99
CA VAL A 625 9.38 -9.53 6.32
C VAL A 625 10.47 -10.55 6.62
N GLN A 626 10.12 -11.66 7.29
CA GLN A 626 11.11 -12.61 7.84
C GLN A 626 12.02 -13.23 6.77
N TRP A 627 11.50 -13.44 5.55
CA TRP A 627 12.21 -14.12 4.47
C TRP A 627 12.47 -13.24 3.24
N ALA A 628 12.01 -11.98 3.24
CA ALA A 628 12.11 -11.07 2.09
C ALA A 628 13.56 -10.83 1.58
N HIS A 629 14.56 -11.02 2.44
CA HIS A 629 15.99 -10.90 2.08
C HIS A 629 16.51 -12.08 1.22
N ARG A 630 15.75 -13.17 1.10
CA ARG A 630 16.16 -14.34 0.32
C ARG A 630 15.58 -14.27 -1.09
N PRO A 631 16.37 -14.58 -2.14
CA PRO A 631 15.84 -14.63 -3.49
C PRO A 631 14.77 -15.72 -3.59
N ASP A 632 13.67 -15.40 -4.25
CA ASP A 632 12.61 -16.33 -4.64
C ASP A 632 12.69 -16.66 -6.15
N PHE A 633 11.75 -17.46 -6.65
CA PHE A 633 11.75 -17.83 -8.06
C PHE A 633 11.44 -16.63 -8.97
N GLY A 634 10.64 -15.67 -8.51
CA GLY A 634 10.40 -14.40 -9.20
C GLY A 634 11.69 -13.58 -9.39
N HIS A 635 12.50 -13.46 -8.33
CA HIS A 635 13.81 -12.81 -8.36
C HIS A 635 14.79 -13.50 -9.30
N TRP A 636 14.79 -14.83 -9.29
CA TRP A 636 15.60 -15.60 -10.22
C TRP A 636 15.18 -15.33 -11.68
N LEU A 637 13.88 -15.32 -11.96
CA LEU A 637 13.31 -15.03 -13.29
C LEU A 637 13.57 -13.61 -13.78
N THR A 638 13.64 -12.62 -12.90
CA THR A 638 13.89 -11.21 -13.28
C THR A 638 15.37 -10.88 -13.47
N SER A 639 16.28 -11.79 -13.12
CA SER A 639 17.70 -11.60 -13.37
C SER A 639 18.01 -11.53 -14.87
N SER A 640 19.03 -10.74 -15.24
CA SER A 640 19.44 -10.58 -16.63
C SER A 640 19.90 -11.88 -17.31
N GLU A 641 20.36 -12.85 -16.51
CA GLU A 641 20.83 -14.16 -16.99
C GLU A 641 19.67 -15.06 -17.45
N HIS A 642 18.48 -14.89 -16.88
CA HIS A 642 17.31 -15.77 -17.11
C HIS A 642 16.20 -15.11 -17.95
N LYS A 643 16.57 -14.10 -18.74
CA LYS A 643 15.63 -13.34 -19.56
C LYS A 643 14.92 -14.21 -20.62
N SER A 644 15.58 -15.24 -21.14
CA SER A 644 14.98 -16.21 -22.08
C SER A 644 13.85 -17.02 -21.44
N GLU A 645 14.07 -17.48 -20.21
CA GLU A 645 13.15 -18.28 -19.41
C GLU A 645 11.92 -17.46 -19.05
N LEU A 646 12.12 -16.20 -18.63
CA LEU A 646 11.05 -15.24 -18.38
C LEU A 646 10.21 -14.99 -19.66
N SER A 647 10.86 -14.86 -20.81
CA SER A 647 10.19 -14.61 -22.09
C SER A 647 9.33 -15.80 -22.52
N PHE A 648 9.84 -17.02 -22.35
CA PHE A 648 9.09 -18.25 -22.62
C PHE A 648 7.91 -18.41 -21.66
N LEU A 649 8.14 -18.22 -20.37
CA LEU A 649 7.11 -18.33 -19.34
C LEU A 649 6.00 -17.29 -19.54
N ALA A 650 6.34 -16.05 -19.89
CA ALA A 650 5.38 -15.00 -20.20
C ALA A 650 4.51 -15.37 -21.42
N ALA A 651 5.13 -15.85 -22.50
CA ALA A 651 4.39 -16.26 -23.71
C ALA A 651 3.42 -17.42 -23.43
N VAL A 652 3.88 -18.45 -22.71
CA VAL A 652 3.03 -19.59 -22.30
C VAL A 652 1.90 -19.13 -21.40
N SER A 653 2.17 -18.23 -20.45
CA SER A 653 1.15 -17.70 -19.53
C SER A 653 0.06 -16.93 -20.27
N LEU A 654 0.42 -16.07 -21.22
CA LEU A 654 -0.56 -15.32 -22.03
C LEU A 654 -1.42 -16.26 -22.90
N LEU A 655 -0.84 -17.32 -23.47
CA LEU A 655 -1.60 -18.34 -24.19
C LEU A 655 -2.58 -19.07 -23.27
N LEU A 656 -2.14 -19.46 -22.07
CA LEU A 656 -3.01 -20.12 -21.09
C LEU A 656 -4.15 -19.21 -20.61
N ILE A 657 -3.88 -17.93 -20.38
CA ILE A 657 -4.92 -16.92 -20.06
C ILE A 657 -5.98 -16.89 -21.17
N PHE A 658 -5.57 -16.84 -22.44
CA PHE A 658 -6.50 -16.88 -23.56
C PHE A 658 -7.38 -18.14 -23.53
N PHE A 659 -6.80 -19.33 -23.36
CA PHE A 659 -7.56 -20.58 -23.34
C PHE A 659 -8.54 -20.70 -22.17
N LEU A 660 -8.20 -20.16 -21.00
CA LEU A 660 -9.06 -20.21 -19.81
C LEU A 660 -10.25 -19.24 -19.93
N VAL A 661 -10.06 -18.06 -20.52
CA VAL A 661 -11.08 -17.00 -20.54
C VAL A 661 -12.00 -17.09 -21.77
N GLN A 662 -11.46 -17.44 -22.94
CA GLN A 662 -12.16 -17.27 -24.23
C GLN A 662 -13.49 -18.03 -24.36
N ARG A 663 -13.69 -19.13 -23.61
CA ARG A 663 -14.78 -20.09 -23.86
C ARG A 663 -16.18 -19.48 -23.75
N ARG A 664 -16.34 -18.44 -22.94
CA ARG A 664 -17.64 -17.77 -22.70
C ARG A 664 -17.72 -16.36 -23.33
N CYS A 665 -16.69 -15.94 -24.07
CA CYS A 665 -16.68 -14.67 -24.78
C CYS A 665 -17.40 -14.78 -26.14
N SER A 666 -17.92 -13.66 -26.62
CA SER A 666 -18.36 -13.45 -28.00
C SER A 666 -17.19 -13.56 -28.99
N LEU A 667 -17.47 -13.83 -30.27
CA LEU A 667 -16.43 -13.95 -31.30
C LEU A 667 -15.57 -12.67 -31.40
N VAL A 668 -16.19 -11.50 -31.29
CA VAL A 668 -15.51 -10.20 -31.33
C VAL A 668 -14.55 -10.08 -30.14
N SER A 669 -15.02 -10.38 -28.94
CA SER A 669 -14.18 -10.34 -27.74
C SER A 669 -13.08 -11.39 -27.74
N LYS A 670 -13.27 -12.57 -28.37
CA LYS A 670 -12.19 -13.56 -28.54
C LYS A 670 -11.05 -12.99 -29.39
N ILE A 671 -11.38 -12.33 -30.51
CA ILE A 671 -10.39 -11.70 -31.38
C ILE A 671 -9.71 -10.54 -30.65
N ALA A 672 -10.49 -9.68 -29.98
CA ALA A 672 -9.97 -8.58 -29.19
C ALA A 672 -9.04 -9.05 -28.06
N MET A 673 -9.39 -10.14 -27.37
CA MET A 673 -8.57 -10.74 -26.31
C MET A 673 -7.26 -11.28 -26.87
N ALA A 674 -7.28 -11.98 -28.00
CA ALA A 674 -6.07 -12.50 -28.63
C ALA A 674 -5.12 -11.37 -29.06
N LEU A 675 -5.65 -10.32 -29.70
CA LEU A 675 -4.87 -9.15 -30.10
C LEU A 675 -4.36 -8.35 -28.89
N GLY A 676 -5.19 -8.20 -27.86
CA GLY A 676 -4.81 -7.55 -26.61
C GLY A 676 -3.66 -8.26 -25.91
N LEU A 677 -3.72 -9.59 -25.75
CA LEU A 677 -2.65 -10.38 -25.13
C LEU A 677 -1.36 -10.37 -25.95
N LEU A 678 -1.46 -10.34 -27.29
CA LEU A 678 -0.30 -10.12 -28.16
C LEU A 678 0.30 -8.72 -27.95
N GLY A 679 -0.55 -7.70 -27.78
CA GLY A 679 -0.15 -6.35 -27.40
C GLY A 679 0.56 -6.30 -26.04
N VAL A 680 0.10 -7.07 -25.06
CA VAL A 680 0.78 -7.19 -23.74
C VAL A 680 2.20 -7.73 -23.90
N TYR A 681 2.39 -8.79 -24.68
CA TYR A 681 3.74 -9.31 -24.95
C TYR A 681 4.62 -8.28 -25.67
N SER A 682 4.04 -7.59 -26.66
CA SER A 682 4.74 -6.55 -27.44
C SER A 682 5.16 -5.37 -26.55
N TYR A 683 4.30 -4.93 -25.64
CA TYR A 683 4.62 -3.92 -24.63
C TYR A 683 5.79 -4.37 -23.75
N ARG A 684 5.76 -5.60 -23.22
CA ARG A 684 6.84 -6.12 -22.36
C ARG A 684 8.17 -6.26 -23.11
N ALA A 685 8.13 -6.52 -24.42
CA ALA A 685 9.33 -6.52 -25.24
C ALA A 685 9.83 -5.10 -25.54
N ALA A 686 8.92 -4.15 -25.79
CA ALA A 686 9.25 -2.76 -26.10
C ALA A 686 9.97 -2.03 -24.95
N ILE A 687 9.61 -2.34 -23.71
CA ILE A 687 10.28 -1.86 -22.49
C ILE A 687 11.52 -2.68 -22.11
N GLY A 688 11.82 -3.75 -22.85
CA GLY A 688 13.01 -4.56 -22.64
C GLY A 688 12.92 -5.64 -21.56
N ASN A 689 11.73 -5.96 -21.02
CA ASN A 689 11.59 -7.01 -19.99
C ASN A 689 11.66 -8.43 -20.58
N VAL A 690 11.10 -8.64 -21.77
CA VAL A 690 11.14 -9.93 -22.50
C VAL A 690 11.81 -9.77 -23.86
N ILE A 691 12.28 -10.87 -24.44
CA ILE A 691 12.99 -10.90 -25.73
C ILE A 691 11.99 -11.13 -26.85
N PHE A 692 12.11 -10.38 -27.94
CA PHE A 692 11.33 -10.62 -29.14
C PHE A 692 11.85 -11.87 -29.89
N PRO A 693 11.01 -12.84 -30.29
CA PRO A 693 11.48 -14.07 -30.93
C PRO A 693 12.26 -13.88 -32.24
N TRP A 694 12.09 -12.72 -32.88
CA TRP A 694 12.53 -12.45 -34.25
C TRP A 694 13.59 -11.32 -34.35
N GLN A 695 14.08 -10.77 -33.24
CA GLN A 695 15.07 -9.69 -33.23
C GLN A 695 16.29 -10.08 -32.38
N HIS A 696 17.47 -10.10 -33.01
CA HIS A 696 18.77 -10.43 -32.40
C HIS A 696 19.69 -9.19 -32.31
N GLY A 697 19.14 -7.99 -32.07
CA GLY A 697 19.96 -6.78 -31.98
C GLY A 697 19.35 -5.69 -31.09
N ASP A 698 20.23 -4.94 -30.42
CA ASP A 698 19.95 -3.77 -29.60
C ASP A 698 19.21 -2.70 -30.42
N LYS A 699 17.87 -2.72 -30.40
CA LYS A 699 17.11 -1.49 -30.62
C LYS A 699 17.02 -0.76 -29.30
N ASP A 700 17.12 0.57 -29.35
CA ASP A 700 16.87 1.45 -28.22
C ASP A 700 15.56 1.06 -27.53
N ILE A 701 15.65 0.77 -26.23
CA ILE A 701 14.49 0.46 -25.39
C ILE A 701 13.52 1.64 -25.48
N SER A 702 12.26 1.37 -25.83
CA SER A 702 11.24 2.41 -25.92
C SER A 702 10.46 2.50 -24.61
N LYS A 703 9.75 3.62 -24.39
CA LYS A 703 8.85 3.79 -23.25
C LYS A 703 7.61 2.87 -23.29
N GLY A 704 7.37 2.13 -24.39
CA GLY A 704 6.26 1.16 -24.53
C GLY A 704 4.85 1.77 -24.53
N ILE A 705 4.73 3.10 -24.68
CA ILE A 705 3.48 3.85 -24.51
C ILE A 705 2.45 3.46 -25.57
N THR A 706 2.87 3.34 -26.83
CA THR A 706 1.98 3.04 -27.96
C THR A 706 1.42 1.63 -27.84
N GLU A 707 2.25 0.66 -27.47
CA GLU A 707 1.88 -0.74 -27.27
C GLU A 707 0.89 -0.88 -26.11
N ALA A 708 1.13 -0.20 -24.99
CA ALA A 708 0.19 -0.20 -23.87
C ALA A 708 -1.16 0.45 -24.23
N ARG A 709 -1.14 1.60 -24.92
CA ARG A 709 -2.36 2.27 -25.44
C ARG A 709 -3.14 1.38 -26.40
N PHE A 710 -2.45 0.61 -27.24
CA PHE A 710 -3.09 -0.37 -28.11
C PHE A 710 -3.85 -1.44 -27.32
N VAL A 711 -3.28 -1.94 -26.21
CA VAL A 711 -3.97 -2.90 -25.32
C VAL A 711 -5.21 -2.26 -24.66
N TYR A 712 -5.12 -1.01 -24.19
CA TYR A 712 -6.24 -0.31 -23.58
C TYR A 712 -7.46 -0.20 -24.50
N VAL A 713 -7.26 -0.03 -25.81
CA VAL A 713 -8.37 -0.01 -26.79
C VAL A 713 -9.16 -1.33 -26.75
N PHE A 714 -8.48 -2.47 -26.65
CA PHE A 714 -9.16 -3.77 -26.54
C PHE A 714 -9.80 -3.98 -25.17
N VAL A 715 -9.15 -3.56 -24.08
CA VAL A 715 -9.75 -3.60 -22.73
C VAL A 715 -11.07 -2.84 -22.73
N LEU A 716 -11.07 -1.58 -23.19
CA LEU A 716 -12.26 -0.74 -23.26
C LEU A 716 -13.31 -1.32 -24.21
N GLY A 717 -12.91 -1.88 -25.35
CA GLY A 717 -13.83 -2.52 -26.29
C GLY A 717 -14.55 -3.75 -25.74
N ILE A 718 -13.83 -4.61 -25.01
CA ILE A 718 -14.38 -5.80 -24.35
C ILE A 718 -15.33 -5.39 -23.21
N VAL A 719 -14.89 -4.46 -22.34
CA VAL A 719 -15.72 -3.95 -21.24
C VAL A 719 -16.97 -3.28 -21.78
N PHE A 720 -16.85 -2.45 -22.82
CA PHE A 720 -18.00 -1.81 -23.47
C PHE A 720 -19.00 -2.82 -24.03
N THR A 721 -18.50 -3.89 -24.68
CA THR A 721 -19.37 -4.97 -25.20
C THR A 721 -20.14 -5.64 -24.08
N GLY A 722 -19.46 -5.95 -22.97
CA GLY A 722 -20.09 -6.53 -21.78
C GLY A 722 -21.11 -5.60 -21.13
N THR A 723 -20.75 -4.33 -20.89
CA THR A 723 -21.67 -3.32 -20.33
C THR A 723 -22.87 -3.08 -21.22
N LYS A 724 -22.70 -3.05 -22.55
CA LYS A 724 -23.81 -2.97 -23.51
C LYS A 724 -24.77 -4.14 -23.35
N ASP A 725 -24.25 -5.36 -23.22
CA ASP A 725 -25.10 -6.55 -23.06
C ASP A 725 -25.79 -6.59 -21.68
N LEU A 726 -25.14 -6.08 -20.64
CA LEU A 726 -25.75 -5.87 -19.33
C LEU A 726 -26.89 -4.85 -19.40
N LEU A 727 -26.66 -3.67 -19.97
CA LEU A 727 -27.70 -2.64 -20.15
C LEU A 727 -28.86 -3.16 -21.02
N LYS A 728 -28.56 -3.91 -22.08
CA LYS A 728 -29.57 -4.56 -22.92
C LYS A 728 -30.42 -5.54 -22.12
N SER A 729 -29.78 -6.32 -21.23
CA SER A 729 -30.49 -7.26 -20.35
C SER A 729 -31.38 -6.57 -19.31
N GLN A 730 -31.14 -5.28 -19.03
CA GLN A 730 -31.95 -4.47 -18.12
C GLN A 730 -33.16 -3.84 -18.83
N VAL A 731 -33.00 -3.35 -20.06
CA VAL A 731 -34.05 -2.58 -20.78
C VAL A 731 -35.01 -3.48 -21.55
N ILE A 732 -34.50 -4.54 -22.17
CA ILE A 732 -35.30 -5.49 -22.95
C ILE A 732 -35.53 -6.70 -22.06
N SER A 733 -36.71 -7.34 -22.10
CA SER A 733 -37.03 -8.58 -21.37
C SER A 733 -36.18 -9.76 -21.86
N ALA A 734 -34.85 -9.64 -21.76
CA ALA A 734 -33.89 -10.56 -22.31
C ALA A 734 -33.52 -11.63 -21.28
N ASP A 735 -33.20 -12.79 -21.84
CA ASP A 735 -32.85 -14.03 -21.17
C ASP A 735 -31.64 -13.89 -20.23
N SER A 736 -31.69 -14.64 -19.12
CA SER A 736 -30.62 -14.85 -18.14
C SER A 736 -29.23 -15.13 -18.76
N SER A 737 -29.22 -15.76 -19.94
CA SER A 737 -28.02 -16.00 -20.74
C SER A 737 -27.29 -14.71 -21.14
N THR A 738 -28.02 -13.66 -21.54
CA THR A 738 -27.43 -12.38 -22.00
C THR A 738 -26.74 -11.65 -20.84
N LYS A 739 -27.34 -11.67 -19.65
CA LYS A 739 -26.75 -11.10 -18.42
C LYS A 739 -25.46 -11.83 -18.04
N SER A 740 -25.46 -13.16 -18.08
CA SER A 740 -24.28 -13.98 -17.77
C SER A 740 -23.13 -13.74 -18.76
N THR A 741 -23.44 -13.66 -20.07
CA THR A 741 -22.44 -13.32 -21.09
C THR A 741 -21.89 -11.91 -20.88
N GLY A 742 -22.74 -10.90 -20.63
CA GLY A 742 -22.31 -9.53 -20.37
C GLY A 742 -21.38 -9.41 -19.15
N LEU A 743 -21.68 -10.10 -18.05
CA LEU A 743 -20.81 -10.15 -16.87
C LEU A 743 -19.45 -10.80 -17.19
N TRP A 744 -19.45 -11.90 -17.94
CA TRP A 744 -18.22 -12.59 -18.33
C TRP A 744 -17.34 -11.74 -19.26
N GLU A 745 -17.94 -10.96 -20.15
CA GLU A 745 -17.23 -10.02 -21.01
C GLU A 745 -16.52 -8.94 -20.19
N VAL A 746 -17.22 -8.31 -19.22
CA VAL A 746 -16.60 -7.35 -18.29
C VAL A 746 -15.45 -8.00 -17.53
N TYR A 747 -15.67 -9.18 -16.96
CA TYR A 747 -14.63 -9.95 -16.27
C TYR A 747 -13.41 -10.22 -17.17
N SER A 748 -13.64 -10.61 -18.42
CA SER A 748 -12.58 -10.86 -19.40
C SER A 748 -11.76 -9.61 -19.70
N GLY A 749 -12.40 -8.45 -19.84
CA GLY A 749 -11.71 -7.15 -20.01
C GLY A 749 -10.84 -6.80 -18.81
N LEU A 750 -11.31 -7.07 -17.58
CA LEU A 750 -10.54 -6.86 -16.36
C LEU A 750 -9.34 -7.82 -16.25
N VAL A 751 -9.47 -9.06 -16.71
CA VAL A 751 -8.34 -10.01 -16.78
C VAL A 751 -7.28 -9.53 -17.78
N LEU A 752 -7.68 -8.97 -18.92
CA LEU A 752 -6.74 -8.37 -19.87
C LEU A 752 -6.01 -7.16 -19.27
N LEU A 753 -6.73 -6.31 -18.53
CA LEU A 753 -6.13 -5.20 -17.79
C LEU A 753 -5.13 -5.69 -16.74
N ALA A 754 -5.46 -6.74 -15.98
CA ALA A 754 -4.54 -7.34 -15.02
C ALA A 754 -3.29 -7.90 -15.70
N ALA A 755 -3.43 -8.57 -16.85
CA ALA A 755 -2.30 -9.08 -17.62
C ALA A 755 -1.38 -7.96 -18.15
N LEU A 756 -1.94 -6.81 -18.53
CA LEU A 756 -1.15 -5.64 -18.94
C LEU A 756 -0.35 -5.07 -17.78
N LEU A 757 -0.95 -4.98 -16.59
CA LEU A 757 -0.35 -4.32 -15.43
C LEU A 757 0.65 -5.20 -14.68
N PHE A 758 0.40 -6.51 -14.58
CA PHE A 758 1.28 -7.45 -13.87
C PHE A 758 2.66 -7.55 -14.51
N ARG A 759 3.72 -7.48 -13.68
CA ARG A 759 5.09 -7.79 -14.11
C ARG A 759 5.14 -9.19 -14.76
N PRO A 760 6.04 -9.44 -15.73
CA PRO A 760 6.05 -10.71 -16.48
C PRO A 760 6.15 -11.97 -15.60
N HIS A 761 6.90 -11.92 -14.50
CA HIS A 761 7.02 -13.04 -13.55
C HIS A 761 5.72 -13.34 -12.79
N ASN A 762 4.77 -12.38 -12.74
CA ASN A 762 3.47 -12.52 -12.09
C ASN A 762 2.35 -12.96 -13.03
N LEU A 763 2.58 -13.07 -14.35
CA LEU A 763 1.60 -13.64 -15.28
C LEU A 763 1.19 -15.09 -14.93
N PRO A 764 2.08 -15.98 -14.44
CA PRO A 764 1.68 -17.28 -13.90
C PRO A 764 0.71 -17.20 -12.73
N VAL A 765 0.83 -16.19 -11.84
CA VAL A 765 -0.13 -15.99 -10.72
C VAL A 765 -1.54 -15.79 -11.28
N LEU A 766 -1.67 -14.97 -12.33
CA LEU A 766 -2.95 -14.76 -13.00
C LEU A 766 -3.48 -16.06 -13.63
N VAL A 767 -2.63 -16.86 -14.29
CA VAL A 767 -3.00 -18.18 -14.82
C VAL A 767 -3.56 -19.10 -13.73
N PHE A 768 -2.87 -19.21 -12.60
CA PHE A 768 -3.32 -20.05 -11.49
C PHE A 768 -4.61 -19.51 -10.85
N CYS A 769 -4.80 -18.20 -10.79
CA CYS A 769 -6.06 -17.57 -10.35
C CYS A 769 -7.24 -18.06 -11.19
N LEU A 770 -7.12 -17.94 -12.52
CA LEU A 770 -8.14 -18.37 -13.47
C LEU A 770 -8.38 -19.89 -13.45
N LEU A 771 -7.30 -20.67 -13.33
CA LEU A 771 -7.36 -22.12 -13.26
C LEU A 771 -8.09 -22.59 -12.00
N ILE A 772 -7.73 -22.05 -10.83
CA ILE A 772 -8.37 -22.41 -9.55
C ILE A 772 -9.84 -21.99 -9.56
N GLN A 773 -10.18 -20.79 -10.04
CA GLN A 773 -11.58 -20.37 -10.20
C GLN A 773 -12.39 -21.34 -11.07
N THR A 774 -11.81 -21.78 -12.19
CA THR A 774 -12.43 -22.76 -13.10
C THR A 774 -12.63 -24.12 -12.43
N MET A 775 -11.61 -24.61 -11.73
CA MET A 775 -11.64 -25.91 -11.04
C MET A 775 -12.64 -25.91 -9.88
N MET A 776 -12.62 -24.87 -9.03
CA MET A 776 -13.55 -24.69 -7.92
C MET A 776 -15.00 -24.66 -8.41
N THR A 777 -15.29 -23.87 -9.46
CA THR A 777 -16.62 -23.77 -10.04
C THR A 777 -17.12 -25.11 -10.56
N LYS A 778 -16.33 -25.76 -11.43
CA LYS A 778 -16.79 -26.95 -12.16
C LYS A 778 -16.84 -28.20 -11.29
N TYR A 779 -15.85 -28.40 -10.42
CA TYR A 779 -15.63 -29.69 -9.75
C TYR A 779 -15.95 -29.68 -8.25
N ILE A 780 -16.14 -28.52 -7.63
CA ILE A 780 -16.41 -28.38 -6.19
C ILE A 780 -17.77 -27.72 -5.94
N TRP A 781 -17.97 -26.46 -6.33
CA TRP A 781 -19.18 -25.71 -5.95
C TRP A 781 -20.45 -26.22 -6.63
N ILE A 782 -20.42 -26.47 -7.95
CA ILE A 782 -21.58 -27.02 -8.67
C ILE A 782 -21.97 -28.42 -8.15
N PRO A 783 -21.03 -29.38 -7.96
CA PRO A 783 -21.39 -30.71 -7.44
C PRO A 783 -21.85 -30.74 -5.99
N LEU A 784 -21.23 -29.94 -5.10
CA LEU A 784 -21.53 -29.96 -3.67
C LEU A 784 -22.73 -29.08 -3.28
N LYS A 785 -23.20 -28.18 -4.16
CA LYS A 785 -24.39 -27.34 -3.95
C LYS A 785 -24.35 -26.52 -2.66
N PHE A 786 -23.20 -25.90 -2.37
CA PHE A 786 -23.06 -24.97 -1.25
C PHE A 786 -24.02 -23.78 -1.38
N ASP A 787 -24.36 -23.18 -0.24
CA ASP A 787 -25.19 -21.97 -0.23
C ASP A 787 -24.41 -20.71 -0.65
N ALA A 788 -25.13 -19.61 -0.88
CA ALA A 788 -24.53 -18.36 -1.34
C ALA A 788 -23.55 -17.76 -0.31
N ALA A 789 -23.76 -17.98 0.99
CA ALA A 789 -22.91 -17.45 2.05
C ALA A 789 -21.57 -18.20 2.10
N GLN A 790 -21.60 -19.53 2.12
CA GLN A 790 -20.42 -20.39 2.07
C GLN A 790 -19.57 -20.08 0.83
N ILE A 791 -20.20 -19.98 -0.35
CA ILE A 791 -19.52 -19.65 -1.60
C ILE A 791 -18.88 -18.27 -1.54
N THR A 792 -19.58 -17.27 -0.98
CA THR A 792 -19.06 -15.92 -0.81
C THR A 792 -17.82 -15.89 0.08
N ILE A 793 -17.85 -16.59 1.21
CA ILE A 793 -16.70 -16.59 2.13
C ILE A 793 -15.51 -17.32 1.52
N MET A 794 -15.72 -18.45 0.83
CA MET A 794 -14.66 -19.13 0.09
C MET A 794 -14.03 -18.23 -0.98
N HIS A 795 -14.83 -17.50 -1.77
CA HIS A 795 -14.31 -16.54 -2.75
C HIS A 795 -13.51 -15.41 -2.07
N TYR A 796 -14.00 -14.91 -0.94
CA TYR A 796 -13.31 -13.89 -0.16
C TYR A 796 -11.94 -14.37 0.31
N TRP A 797 -11.85 -15.57 0.91
CA TRP A 797 -10.58 -16.15 1.38
C TRP A 797 -9.58 -16.36 0.24
N PHE A 798 -10.03 -16.89 -0.90
CA PHE A 798 -9.15 -17.04 -2.06
C PHE A 798 -8.69 -15.67 -2.60
N GLY A 799 -9.58 -14.68 -2.64
CA GLY A 799 -9.23 -13.30 -3.00
C GLY A 799 -8.10 -12.75 -2.14
N GLN A 800 -8.19 -12.92 -0.81
CA GLN A 800 -7.13 -12.51 0.12
C GLN A 800 -5.84 -13.31 -0.09
N ALA A 801 -5.91 -14.63 -0.31
CA ALA A 801 -4.71 -15.42 -0.60
C ALA A 801 -4.02 -14.98 -1.90
N PHE A 802 -4.79 -14.63 -2.95
CA PHE A 802 -4.25 -14.15 -4.22
C PHE A 802 -3.66 -12.74 -4.15
N PHE A 803 -4.09 -11.91 -3.20
CA PHE A 803 -3.39 -10.67 -2.88
C PHE A 803 -1.93 -10.97 -2.46
N TYR A 804 -1.73 -11.95 -1.57
CA TYR A 804 -0.39 -12.34 -1.12
C TYR A 804 0.37 -13.19 -2.15
N PHE A 805 -0.26 -14.10 -2.90
CA PHE A 805 0.45 -14.87 -3.94
C PHE A 805 1.06 -14.00 -5.05
N GLN A 806 0.58 -12.77 -5.24
CA GLN A 806 1.16 -11.79 -6.15
C GLN A 806 2.47 -11.16 -5.63
N GLY A 807 2.83 -11.39 -4.36
CA GLY A 807 3.98 -10.78 -3.70
C GLY A 807 3.64 -9.52 -2.89
N ASN A 808 2.35 -9.16 -2.77
CA ASN A 808 1.96 -8.03 -1.92
C ASN A 808 2.14 -8.38 -0.44
N SER A 809 2.35 -7.36 0.38
CA SER A 809 2.37 -7.44 1.84
C SER A 809 1.51 -6.31 2.43
N ASN A 810 1.48 -6.21 3.76
CA ASN A 810 0.85 -5.07 4.43
C ASN A 810 1.76 -3.83 4.51
N GLY A 811 2.94 -3.86 3.90
CA GLY A 811 3.89 -2.75 3.79
C GLY A 811 3.85 -2.06 2.43
N ILE A 812 3.91 -0.72 2.44
CA ILE A 812 3.83 0.12 1.22
C ILE A 812 4.95 -0.21 0.22
N ALA A 813 6.09 -0.71 0.68
CA ALA A 813 7.19 -1.15 -0.17
C ALA A 813 6.83 -2.28 -1.15
N THR A 814 5.70 -2.94 -0.99
CA THR A 814 5.25 -3.97 -1.94
C THR A 814 4.28 -3.45 -3.01
N VAL A 815 3.91 -2.17 -2.97
CA VAL A 815 3.07 -1.54 -3.98
C VAL A 815 3.89 -1.29 -5.25
N ASP A 816 3.52 -1.92 -6.36
CA ASP A 816 4.16 -1.66 -7.65
C ASP A 816 3.64 -0.35 -8.27
N ILE A 817 4.27 0.76 -7.90
CA ILE A 817 3.93 2.10 -8.40
C ILE A 817 4.06 2.18 -9.92
N SER A 818 4.96 1.39 -10.53
CA SER A 818 5.17 1.38 -11.99
C SER A 818 3.92 0.98 -12.78
N ALA A 819 3.01 0.20 -12.17
CA ALA A 819 1.73 -0.16 -12.78
C ALA A 819 0.84 1.07 -13.05
N GLY A 820 0.94 2.11 -12.22
CA GLY A 820 0.22 3.38 -12.39
C GLY A 820 0.54 4.13 -13.68
N PHE A 821 1.72 3.87 -14.26
CA PHE A 821 2.26 4.64 -15.37
C PHE A 821 2.19 3.93 -16.72
N VAL A 822 1.66 2.71 -16.76
CA VAL A 822 1.58 1.92 -17.99
C VAL A 822 0.74 2.68 -19.04
N GLY A 823 1.36 3.06 -20.16
CA GLY A 823 0.71 3.75 -21.27
C GLY A 823 0.48 5.26 -21.10
N LEU A 824 1.02 5.88 -20.04
CA LEU A 824 0.98 7.33 -19.83
C LEU A 824 2.27 7.99 -20.36
N ASP A 825 2.16 9.19 -20.93
CA ASP A 825 3.31 10.02 -21.37
C ASP A 825 3.77 11.02 -20.29
N SER A 826 2.89 11.29 -19.34
CA SER A 826 3.02 12.25 -18.25
C SER A 826 2.17 11.76 -17.07
N TYR A 827 2.51 12.19 -15.85
CA TYR A 827 1.70 11.86 -14.68
C TYR A 827 0.33 12.51 -14.74
N VAL A 828 -0.69 11.65 -14.69
CA VAL A 828 -2.06 12.02 -14.48
C VAL A 828 -2.53 11.28 -13.23
N GLU A 829 -2.89 12.04 -12.21
CA GLU A 829 -3.17 11.54 -10.86
C GLU A 829 -4.25 10.44 -10.85
N ILE A 830 -5.42 10.72 -11.43
CA ILE A 830 -6.58 9.82 -11.36
C ILE A 830 -6.29 8.45 -12.03
N PRO A 831 -5.80 8.39 -13.29
CA PRO A 831 -5.40 7.13 -13.90
C PRO A 831 -4.29 6.41 -13.13
N ALA A 832 -3.28 7.13 -12.63
CA ALA A 832 -2.16 6.50 -11.92
C ALA A 832 -2.62 5.83 -10.63
N ILE A 833 -3.41 6.52 -9.80
CA ILE A 833 -3.99 5.95 -8.58
C ILE A 833 -4.87 4.75 -8.91
N PHE A 834 -5.74 4.87 -9.92
CA PHE A 834 -6.63 3.79 -10.32
C PHE A 834 -5.87 2.55 -10.78
N LEU A 835 -4.88 2.70 -11.67
CA LEU A 835 -4.12 1.58 -12.22
C LEU A 835 -3.24 0.91 -11.16
N THR A 836 -2.58 1.69 -10.29
CA THR A 836 -1.82 1.15 -9.15
C THR A 836 -2.74 0.38 -8.19
N ALA A 837 -3.87 0.98 -7.79
CA ALA A 837 -4.82 0.30 -6.92
C ALA A 837 -5.38 -0.97 -7.56
N PHE A 838 -5.74 -0.93 -8.85
CA PHE A 838 -6.23 -2.11 -9.57
C PHE A 838 -5.15 -3.20 -9.64
N ALA A 839 -3.90 -2.86 -9.94
CA ALA A 839 -2.80 -3.81 -9.99
C ALA A 839 -2.54 -4.46 -8.62
N THR A 840 -2.49 -3.67 -7.55
CA THR A 840 -2.28 -4.15 -6.17
C THR A 840 -3.40 -5.07 -5.70
N TYR A 841 -4.66 -4.72 -5.99
CA TYR A 841 -5.83 -5.45 -5.51
C TYR A 841 -6.49 -6.35 -6.57
N ALA A 842 -5.78 -6.67 -7.65
CA ALA A 842 -6.30 -7.47 -8.75
C ALA A 842 -6.81 -8.83 -8.29
N GLY A 843 -6.10 -9.52 -7.38
CA GLY A 843 -6.53 -10.80 -6.80
C GLY A 843 -7.91 -10.73 -6.16
N PRO A 844 -8.08 -9.98 -5.05
CA PRO A 844 -9.38 -9.77 -4.39
C PRO A 844 -10.48 -9.30 -5.35
N PHE A 845 -10.15 -8.36 -6.25
CA PHE A 845 -11.12 -7.79 -7.18
C PHE A 845 -11.62 -8.81 -8.22
N LEU A 846 -10.71 -9.56 -8.84
CA LEU A 846 -11.07 -10.61 -9.81
C LEU A 846 -11.90 -11.72 -9.16
N TRP A 847 -11.58 -12.12 -7.93
CA TRP A 847 -12.38 -13.10 -7.19
C TRP A 847 -13.78 -12.58 -6.84
N ALA A 848 -13.92 -11.29 -6.53
CA ALA A 848 -15.21 -10.67 -6.24
C ALA A 848 -16.11 -10.56 -7.49
N ILE A 849 -15.55 -10.17 -8.64
CA ILE A 849 -16.30 -10.14 -9.90
C ILE A 849 -16.64 -11.56 -10.37
N HIS A 850 -15.73 -12.54 -10.16
CA HIS A 850 -16.02 -13.95 -10.41
C HIS A 850 -17.19 -14.46 -9.55
N LEU A 851 -17.22 -14.10 -8.26
CA LEU A 851 -18.34 -14.42 -7.36
C LEU A 851 -19.67 -13.90 -7.92
N LEU A 852 -19.70 -12.65 -8.40
CA LEU A 852 -20.90 -12.08 -9.02
C LEU A 852 -21.31 -12.83 -10.29
N CYS A 853 -20.36 -13.21 -11.14
CA CYS A 853 -20.62 -14.03 -12.32
C CYS A 853 -21.24 -15.39 -11.94
N TYR A 854 -20.69 -16.04 -10.91
CA TYR A 854 -21.16 -17.32 -10.41
C TYR A 854 -22.57 -17.21 -9.83
N LEU A 855 -22.79 -16.32 -8.86
CA LEU A 855 -24.09 -16.13 -8.22
C LEU A 855 -25.16 -15.70 -9.22
N SER A 856 -24.82 -14.83 -10.18
CA SER A 856 -25.76 -14.43 -11.23
C SER A 856 -26.14 -15.58 -12.18
N SER A 857 -25.28 -16.59 -12.35
CA SER A 857 -25.60 -17.77 -13.16
C SER A 857 -26.49 -18.78 -12.42
N GLU A 858 -26.48 -18.75 -11.08
CA GLU A 858 -27.29 -19.62 -10.21
C GLU A 858 -28.63 -18.98 -9.79
N VAL A 859 -28.95 -17.77 -10.27
CA VAL A 859 -30.21 -17.04 -9.95
C VAL A 859 -31.45 -17.88 -10.28
N SER A 860 -31.39 -18.74 -11.31
CA SER A 860 -32.49 -19.65 -11.65
C SER A 860 -32.81 -20.66 -10.54
N ARG A 861 -31.86 -20.95 -9.64
CA ARG A 861 -32.02 -21.87 -8.50
C ARG A 861 -32.35 -21.14 -7.21
N ASN A 862 -31.83 -19.92 -7.02
CA ASN A 862 -32.13 -19.09 -5.86
C ASN A 862 -32.10 -17.59 -6.25
N SER A 863 -33.28 -16.97 -6.28
CA SER A 863 -33.44 -15.55 -6.66
C SER A 863 -32.76 -14.58 -5.68
N ALA A 864 -32.50 -15.01 -4.44
CA ALA A 864 -31.87 -14.21 -3.40
C ALA A 864 -30.33 -14.33 -3.36
N ALA A 865 -29.72 -15.16 -4.23
CA ALA A 865 -28.31 -15.50 -4.12
C ALA A 865 -27.36 -14.29 -4.28
N VAL A 866 -27.68 -13.35 -5.17
CA VAL A 866 -26.85 -12.15 -5.41
C VAL A 866 -26.93 -11.18 -4.22
N GLY A 867 -28.14 -10.91 -3.71
CA GLY A 867 -28.34 -10.13 -2.48
C GLY A 867 -27.65 -10.74 -1.25
N HIS A 868 -27.77 -12.07 -1.05
CA HIS A 868 -27.06 -12.80 0.01
C HIS A 868 -25.54 -12.64 -0.12
N GLY A 869 -25.01 -12.83 -1.33
CA GLY A 869 -23.59 -12.68 -1.58
C GLY A 869 -23.07 -11.26 -1.32
N CYS A 870 -23.81 -10.23 -1.75
CA CYS A 870 -23.47 -8.83 -1.50
C CYS A 870 -23.34 -8.53 -0.01
N PHE A 871 -24.36 -8.93 0.76
CA PHE A 871 -24.40 -8.70 2.21
C PHE A 871 -23.29 -9.48 2.93
N CYS A 872 -23.11 -10.77 2.61
CA CYS A 872 -22.04 -11.57 3.19
C CYS A 872 -20.65 -10.97 2.87
N TYR A 873 -20.43 -10.51 1.64
CA TYR A 873 -19.15 -9.91 1.23
C TYR A 873 -18.86 -8.62 2.01
N ALA A 874 -19.87 -7.76 2.17
CA ALA A 874 -19.77 -6.54 2.99
C ALA A 874 -19.46 -6.88 4.46
N LEU A 875 -20.20 -7.81 5.06
CA LEU A 875 -20.03 -8.22 6.46
C LEU A 875 -18.63 -8.80 6.73
N MET A 876 -18.15 -9.67 5.83
CA MET A 876 -16.83 -10.30 5.92
C MET A 876 -15.69 -9.28 5.92
N ARG A 877 -15.90 -8.11 5.29
CA ARG A 877 -14.93 -6.99 5.32
C ARG A 877 -15.12 -6.06 6.51
N SER A 878 -16.36 -5.76 6.89
CA SER A 878 -16.64 -4.83 7.97
C SER A 878 -16.16 -5.33 9.34
N ILE A 879 -16.21 -6.65 9.60
CA ILE A 879 -15.78 -7.22 10.89
C ILE A 879 -14.28 -6.99 11.15
N PRO A 880 -13.34 -7.46 10.28
CA PRO A 880 -11.92 -7.22 10.50
C PRO A 880 -11.56 -5.74 10.58
N VAL A 881 -12.12 -4.90 9.70
CA VAL A 881 -11.82 -3.45 9.67
C VAL A 881 -12.22 -2.77 10.97
N ALA A 882 -13.43 -3.01 11.47
CA ALA A 882 -13.91 -2.38 12.69
C ALA A 882 -13.06 -2.77 13.91
N ILE A 883 -12.76 -4.06 14.05
CA ILE A 883 -11.91 -4.57 15.13
C ILE A 883 -10.49 -4.01 14.99
N TYR A 884 -9.96 -3.96 13.77
CA TYR A 884 -8.64 -3.41 13.52
C TYR A 884 -8.53 -1.93 13.90
N VAL A 885 -9.53 -1.12 13.55
CA VAL A 885 -9.57 0.32 13.91
C VAL A 885 -9.60 0.50 15.44
N VAL A 886 -10.38 -0.32 16.15
CA VAL A 886 -10.40 -0.32 17.63
C VAL A 886 -9.03 -0.69 18.19
N LEU A 887 -8.41 -1.75 17.67
CA LEU A 887 -7.08 -2.21 18.09
C LEU A 887 -6.02 -1.14 17.83
N VAL A 888 -5.95 -0.56 16.64
CA VAL A 888 -4.97 0.50 16.29
C VAL A 888 -5.17 1.74 17.16
N THR A 889 -6.42 2.11 17.45
CA THR A 889 -6.72 3.23 18.35
C THR A 889 -6.24 2.95 19.78
N GLY A 890 -6.44 1.72 20.28
CA GLY A 890 -5.93 1.27 21.57
C GLY A 890 -4.40 1.17 21.63
N LEU A 891 -3.79 0.67 20.56
CA LEU A 891 -2.35 0.40 20.41
C LEU A 891 -1.58 1.56 19.78
N ARG A 892 -2.14 2.78 19.74
CA ARG A 892 -1.51 3.95 19.09
C ARG A 892 -0.11 4.30 19.61
N TYR A 893 0.23 3.93 20.85
CA TYR A 893 1.57 4.15 21.42
C TYR A 893 2.50 2.92 21.29
N HIS A 894 2.07 1.89 20.56
CA HIS A 894 2.87 0.70 20.33
C HIS A 894 4.09 1.01 19.45
N LEU A 895 5.21 0.34 19.73
CA LEU A 895 6.50 0.59 19.06
C LEU A 895 6.41 0.47 17.52
N PHE A 896 5.60 -0.47 17.04
CA PHE A 896 5.40 -0.78 15.62
C PHE A 896 4.23 -0.03 14.96
N ILE A 897 3.70 1.03 15.60
CA ILE A 897 2.54 1.76 15.08
C ILE A 897 2.77 2.31 13.67
N TRP A 898 3.99 2.80 13.39
CA TRP A 898 4.34 3.41 12.11
C TRP A 898 4.85 2.38 11.09
N SER A 899 5.53 1.32 11.50
CA SER A 899 6.08 0.33 10.55
C SER A 899 5.06 -0.75 10.14
N VAL A 900 4.10 -1.08 11.00
CA VAL A 900 3.19 -2.23 10.79
C VAL A 900 1.73 -1.79 10.79
N PHE A 901 1.28 -1.12 11.85
CA PHE A 901 -0.15 -0.88 12.04
C PHE A 901 -0.72 0.21 11.11
N SER A 902 -0.02 1.33 10.97
CA SER A 902 -0.46 2.44 10.12
C SER A 902 -0.48 2.07 8.63
N PRO A 903 0.55 1.39 8.06
CA PRO A 903 0.48 0.88 6.70
C PRO A 903 -0.72 -0.05 6.48
N LYS A 904 -0.93 -1.03 7.36
CA LYS A 904 -2.08 -1.94 7.26
C LYS A 904 -3.40 -1.19 7.32
N LEU A 905 -3.55 -0.17 8.18
CA LEU A 905 -4.76 0.65 8.23
C LEU A 905 -5.05 1.33 6.88
N LEU A 906 -4.02 1.79 6.18
CA LEU A 906 -4.16 2.35 4.83
C LEU A 906 -4.65 1.28 3.83
N TYR A 907 -4.07 0.07 3.86
CA TYR A 907 -4.53 -1.04 3.04
C TYR A 907 -5.99 -1.42 3.31
N GLU A 908 -6.39 -1.45 4.59
CA GLU A 908 -7.77 -1.72 5.00
C GLU A 908 -8.72 -0.65 4.46
N GLY A 909 -8.32 0.63 4.48
CA GLY A 909 -9.08 1.74 3.91
C GLY A 909 -9.32 1.60 2.40
N VAL A 910 -8.28 1.30 1.62
CA VAL A 910 -8.42 1.09 0.17
C VAL A 910 -9.25 -0.18 -0.12
N HIS A 911 -9.06 -1.25 0.64
CA HIS A 911 -9.91 -2.44 0.53
C HIS A 911 -11.39 -2.14 0.79
N VAL A 912 -11.72 -1.29 1.77
CA VAL A 912 -13.10 -0.88 2.04
C VAL A 912 -13.67 -0.11 0.85
N PHE A 913 -12.90 0.80 0.24
CA PHE A 913 -13.33 1.52 -0.96
C PHE A 913 -13.62 0.58 -2.13
N ILE A 914 -12.72 -0.37 -2.39
CA ILE A 914 -12.90 -1.39 -3.45
C ILE A 914 -14.13 -2.27 -3.14
N THR A 915 -14.29 -2.68 -1.87
CA THR A 915 -15.44 -3.47 -1.42
C THR A 915 -16.75 -2.72 -1.64
N ALA A 916 -16.79 -1.41 -1.33
CA ALA A 916 -17.95 -0.58 -1.58
C ALA A 916 -18.29 -0.50 -3.08
N ALA A 917 -17.29 -0.32 -3.95
CA ALA A 917 -17.48 -0.33 -5.40
C ALA A 917 -18.01 -1.67 -5.91
N VAL A 918 -17.49 -2.79 -5.40
CA VAL A 918 -17.99 -4.14 -5.70
C VAL A 918 -19.44 -4.30 -5.22
N CYS A 919 -19.75 -3.93 -3.98
CA CYS A 919 -21.11 -4.03 -3.44
C CYS A 919 -22.11 -3.17 -4.24
N LEU A 920 -21.72 -1.97 -4.69
CA LEU A 920 -22.54 -1.17 -5.60
C LEU A 920 -22.83 -1.91 -6.90
N PHE A 921 -21.84 -2.61 -7.46
CA PHE A 921 -22.03 -3.42 -8.66
C PHE A 921 -22.95 -4.63 -8.41
N PHE A 922 -22.82 -5.31 -7.27
CA PHE A 922 -23.75 -6.37 -6.85
C PHE A 922 -25.18 -5.84 -6.76
N THR A 923 -25.40 -4.71 -6.08
CA THR A 923 -26.73 -4.11 -5.92
C THR A 923 -27.34 -3.71 -7.26
N ALA A 924 -26.55 -3.11 -8.16
CA ALA A 924 -27.00 -2.79 -9.51
C ALA A 924 -27.41 -4.05 -10.31
N MET A 925 -26.80 -5.20 -10.04
CA MET A 925 -27.16 -6.47 -10.67
C MET A 925 -28.36 -7.16 -10.00
N ASP A 926 -28.66 -6.86 -8.74
CA ASP A 926 -29.75 -7.45 -7.93
C ASP A 926 -31.10 -6.73 -8.14
N GLN A 927 -31.11 -5.39 -8.19
CA GLN A 927 -32.32 -4.54 -8.33
C GLN A 927 -33.19 -4.85 -9.57
N ASN A 928 -32.67 -5.61 -10.53
CA ASN A 928 -33.36 -5.98 -11.76
C ASN A 928 -34.34 -7.17 -11.61
N HIS A 929 -34.46 -7.77 -10.41
CA HIS A 929 -35.44 -8.84 -10.16
C HIS A 929 -36.65 -8.43 -9.31
N SER A 930 -36.53 -7.43 -8.43
CA SER A 930 -37.63 -7.00 -7.55
C SER A 930 -38.80 -6.37 -8.30
N TYR A 931 -38.54 -5.66 -9.41
CA TYR A 931 -39.59 -5.13 -10.29
C TYR A 931 -40.38 -6.21 -11.04
N ARG A 932 -39.89 -7.46 -11.12
CA ARG A 932 -40.61 -8.58 -11.78
C ARG A 932 -41.51 -9.38 -10.84
N VAL A 933 -41.47 -9.13 -9.51
CA VAL A 933 -42.26 -9.87 -8.52
C VAL A 933 -43.46 -9.04 -8.02
N GLN A 934 -43.51 -7.74 -8.35
CA GLN A 934 -44.62 -6.84 -8.01
C GLN A 934 -45.66 -6.67 -9.12
N ASP A 935 -45.42 -7.20 -10.32
CA ASP A 935 -46.38 -7.23 -11.45
C ASP A 935 -47.06 -8.60 -11.62
#